data_AF-A0A321LS71-F1
#
_entry.id   AF-A0A321LS71-F1
#
_cell.length_a   1.000
_cell.length_b   1.000
_cell.length_c   1.000
_cell.angle_alpha   90.00
_cell.angle_beta   90.00
_cell.angle_gamma   90.00
#
_symmetry.space_group_name_H-M   'P 1'
#
loop_
_entity.id
_entity.type
_entity.pdbx_description
1 polymer ?
#
loop_
_entity_poly.entity_id
_entity_poly.type
_entity_poly.pdbx_seq_one_letter_code
_entity_poly.pdbx_strand_id
1 'polypeptide(L)'
;MSSLRSLGILAEIALVCVISQAQTPPAQKAATKEPTAAPAPLIKTKTLTQEQQRALYLLEQLFETAKGFGSDRMKIRARGQIADVLWDYDEPRARDMFKEAFNSIFIMRQSHGAVGREAQAQPRFTPDSQLRIEVLQLIARRDISLAEKLSKTVIDVPSEGDAQPSPFMGRSSEQAQLYLELAMSVVATNPARAAQLAQRSLDSGIQPEFPMTLMMIGAKDRAIGDDLFLSALTAALKEPGRVSFNIASLGPYVFPDWGLGLFGGADLSYLNPGATRQVNPSLVSQFLNFVYNQLMISPEGSSASDPEGRLGKAMAGIDYMLAMQITPYFDRYMPERALEIRSRMSEMLSAIPAGPDRDQMAEFFSQATVSELIDKAENAKTENEKGMAYLRAVFASLKDGDYDNSLALVEKMGNGEMKNEFSMIVRMFAAMAALAKGDTETALRHARAIGNPQQQVNMFIAVLNKFLEKKDTIAAGTLLIEAEKLLLKLENTGEKASALVVLAASAARFDSIRGFEIMTSAVEAINHSKIADFQMDQFSKSANSGLEGYVADTLGLTSASFSQTFPQLASLDFEHALMLAKSIESKEGSVMAQLAVCRGALNNKNALMASEKENANPAASQPSKAQPSKAKTKAGDPKSTKPAASESAEPAGDKTKPTKKAASDKQPTPPTALR
;
A
#
# COMPACT_ATOMS: atom_id res chain seq x y z
N MET A 1 -3.62 64.21 8.73
CA MET A 1 -2.27 64.82 8.73
C MET A 1 -1.46 64.06 7.68
N SER A 2 -1.29 64.60 6.46
CA SER A 2 -0.27 65.62 6.07
C SER A 2 1.16 65.07 6.21
N SER A 3 1.90 64.63 5.18
CA SER A 3 2.21 65.15 3.81
C SER A 3 3.54 65.94 3.75
N LEU A 4 4.15 65.97 2.54
CA LEU A 4 5.47 66.55 2.17
C LEU A 4 6.68 65.64 2.54
N ARG A 5 7.59 65.26 1.61
CA ARG A 5 8.56 65.98 0.70
C ARG A 5 9.91 66.26 1.42
N SER A 6 11.10 66.30 0.79
CA SER A 6 11.49 66.38 -0.64
C SER A 6 13.01 66.19 -0.88
N LEU A 7 13.42 66.08 -2.17
CA LEU A 7 14.76 66.35 -2.78
C LEU A 7 15.89 65.31 -2.54
N GLY A 8 16.76 65.02 -3.52
CA GLY A 8 16.75 65.38 -4.96
C GLY A 8 17.96 64.89 -5.77
N ILE A 9 17.93 65.11 -7.11
CA ILE A 9 19.01 65.63 -8.00
C ILE A 9 20.33 64.79 -8.07
N LEU A 10 20.87 64.31 -9.22
CA LEU A 10 20.58 64.37 -10.68
C LEU A 10 21.03 63.01 -11.33
N ALA A 11 21.34 62.72 -12.61
CA ALA A 11 21.69 63.50 -13.83
C ALA A 11 21.24 62.79 -15.16
N GLU A 12 22.05 62.87 -16.24
CA GLU A 12 21.76 62.48 -17.65
C GLU A 12 22.67 61.28 -18.11
N ILE A 13 22.58 60.63 -19.29
CA ILE A 13 22.31 61.01 -20.70
C ILE A 13 21.62 59.82 -21.44
N ALA A 14 20.68 59.87 -22.42
CA ALA A 14 19.98 60.89 -23.22
C ALA A 14 20.30 60.97 -24.75
N LEU A 15 19.75 60.04 -25.57
CA LEU A 15 19.57 60.13 -27.06
C LEU A 15 18.46 59.11 -27.48
N VAL A 16 17.51 59.27 -28.42
CA VAL A 16 16.79 60.37 -29.11
C VAL A 16 15.83 59.70 -30.14
N CYS A 17 14.53 60.06 -30.09
CA CYS A 17 13.54 60.08 -31.21
C CYS A 17 13.21 58.76 -31.99
N VAL A 18 12.09 58.63 -32.74
CA VAL A 18 11.22 59.62 -33.43
C VAL A 18 9.71 59.45 -33.07
N ILE A 19 8.92 60.49 -33.37
CA ILE A 19 7.51 60.69 -32.97
C ILE A 19 6.58 60.71 -34.21
N SER A 20 5.39 60.11 -34.09
CA SER A 20 4.11 60.53 -34.70
C SER A 20 2.99 60.04 -33.78
N GLN A 21 2.12 60.87 -33.17
CA GLN A 21 1.09 61.76 -33.75
C GLN A 21 0.00 61.01 -34.56
N ALA A 22 -1.31 61.17 -34.29
CA ALA A 22 -1.99 61.91 -33.22
C ALA A 22 -3.50 61.49 -33.08
N GLN A 23 -4.23 62.19 -32.20
CA GLN A 23 -5.70 62.37 -32.17
C GLN A 23 -6.60 61.20 -31.69
N THR A 24 -7.16 61.37 -30.48
CA THR A 24 -8.54 60.98 -30.14
C THR A 24 -9.49 62.15 -30.44
N PRO A 25 -10.77 61.90 -30.78
CA PRO A 25 -11.83 62.23 -29.82
C PRO A 25 -12.90 61.08 -29.75
N PRO A 26 -14.20 61.25 -29.37
CA PRO A 26 -14.65 60.57 -28.15
C PRO A 26 -15.86 59.62 -28.28
N ALA A 27 -15.87 58.64 -27.37
CA ALA A 27 -17.03 57.99 -26.73
C ALA A 27 -18.21 57.47 -27.60
N GLN A 28 -18.39 56.14 -27.59
CA GLN A 28 -19.73 55.54 -27.54
C GLN A 28 -19.69 54.19 -26.79
N LYS A 29 -20.70 53.94 -25.94
CA LYS A 29 -20.94 52.61 -25.36
C LYS A 29 -21.66 51.73 -26.38
N ALA A 30 -21.04 50.65 -26.82
CA ALA A 30 -21.71 49.55 -27.51
C ALA A 30 -21.46 48.25 -26.72
N ALA A 31 -22.53 47.50 -26.44
CA ALA A 31 -22.42 46.22 -25.75
C ALA A 31 -22.07 45.12 -26.75
N THR A 32 -20.80 44.74 -26.81
CA THR A 32 -20.32 43.63 -27.65
C THR A 32 -20.27 42.36 -26.82
N LYS A 33 -20.91 41.29 -27.29
CA LYS A 33 -20.78 39.95 -26.71
C LYS A 33 -19.34 39.47 -26.91
N GLU A 34 -18.67 39.03 -25.86
CA GLU A 34 -17.45 38.24 -26.02
C GLU A 34 -17.79 36.93 -26.75
N PRO A 35 -17.06 36.55 -27.82
CA PRO A 35 -17.19 35.23 -28.41
C PRO A 35 -16.71 34.18 -27.42
N THR A 36 -17.44 33.07 -27.28
CA THR A 36 -16.98 31.90 -26.51
C THR A 36 -15.62 31.46 -27.04
N ALA A 37 -14.56 31.63 -26.24
CA ALA A 37 -13.21 31.26 -26.64
C ALA A 37 -13.13 29.75 -26.88
N ALA A 38 -12.81 29.35 -28.11
CA ALA A 38 -12.47 27.96 -28.40
C ALA A 38 -11.18 27.56 -27.66
N PRO A 39 -11.07 26.33 -27.14
CA PRO A 39 -9.87 25.90 -26.41
C PRO A 39 -8.63 25.96 -27.31
N ALA A 40 -7.52 26.44 -26.75
CA ALA A 40 -6.24 26.54 -27.46
C ALA A 40 -5.71 25.14 -27.85
N PRO A 41 -5.03 24.99 -29.00
CA PRO A 41 -4.61 23.68 -29.50
C PRO A 41 -3.50 23.06 -28.62
N LEU A 42 -3.85 21.93 -27.97
CA LEU A 42 -2.94 21.07 -27.20
C LEU A 42 -1.91 20.40 -28.12
N ILE A 43 -0.77 21.06 -28.40
CA ILE A 43 0.30 20.49 -29.23
C ILE A 43 1.70 20.77 -28.65
N LYS A 44 2.27 19.76 -27.99
CA LYS A 44 3.66 19.36 -28.25
C LYS A 44 3.64 18.21 -29.27
N THR A 45 4.63 18.15 -30.15
CA THR A 45 4.62 17.29 -31.35
C THR A 45 4.74 15.79 -31.04
N LYS A 46 3.60 15.12 -30.88
CA LYS A 46 3.46 13.66 -30.79
C LYS A 46 2.25 13.25 -31.64
N THR A 47 2.41 12.28 -32.53
CA THR A 47 1.31 11.82 -33.40
C THR A 47 0.31 11.03 -32.56
N LEU A 48 -0.77 11.68 -32.14
CA LEU A 48 -1.78 11.08 -31.26
C LEU A 48 -2.70 10.14 -32.03
N THR A 49 -3.01 8.97 -31.46
CA THR A 49 -4.06 8.08 -31.98
C THR A 49 -5.44 8.71 -31.77
N GLN A 50 -6.46 8.24 -32.49
CA GLN A 50 -7.84 8.73 -32.30
C GLN A 50 -8.35 8.50 -30.87
N GLU A 51 -7.97 7.37 -30.25
CA GLU A 51 -8.25 7.07 -28.84
C GLU A 51 -7.61 8.09 -27.90
N GLN A 52 -6.35 8.47 -28.14
CA GLN A 52 -5.65 9.47 -27.35
C GLN A 52 -6.26 10.87 -27.51
N GLN A 53 -6.64 11.26 -28.72
CA GLN A 53 -7.36 12.52 -28.96
C GLN A 53 -8.72 12.53 -28.23
N ARG A 54 -9.47 11.41 -28.29
CA ARG A 54 -10.75 11.24 -27.60
C ARG A 54 -10.59 11.23 -26.08
N ALA A 55 -9.54 10.62 -25.54
CA ALA A 55 -9.22 10.64 -24.12
C ALA A 55 -8.85 12.05 -23.63
N LEU A 56 -8.03 12.81 -24.36
CA LEU A 56 -7.74 14.22 -24.01
C LEU A 56 -9.00 15.09 -24.01
N TYR A 57 -9.88 14.94 -25.01
CA TYR A 57 -11.15 15.65 -25.04
C TYR A 57 -12.06 15.26 -23.86
N LEU A 58 -12.10 13.98 -23.51
CA LEU A 58 -12.88 13.49 -22.36
C LEU A 58 -12.31 14.00 -21.02
N LEU A 59 -10.99 14.12 -20.86
CA LEU A 59 -10.40 14.73 -19.66
C LEU A 59 -10.89 16.17 -19.44
N GLU A 60 -11.07 16.96 -20.50
CA GLU A 60 -11.63 18.31 -20.41
C GLU A 60 -13.10 18.29 -19.97
N GLN A 61 -13.92 17.39 -20.53
CA GLN A 61 -15.31 17.23 -20.10
C GLN A 61 -15.42 16.77 -18.63
N LEU A 62 -14.51 15.91 -18.18
CA LEU A 62 -14.44 15.45 -16.79
C LEU A 62 -13.94 16.56 -15.86
N PHE A 63 -13.03 17.43 -16.32
CA PHE A 63 -12.59 18.62 -15.56
C PHE A 63 -13.76 19.58 -15.29
N GLU A 64 -14.54 19.94 -16.32
CA GLU A 64 -15.73 20.79 -16.16
C GLU A 64 -16.80 20.11 -15.28
N THR A 65 -17.02 18.80 -15.46
CA THR A 65 -17.97 18.02 -14.65
C THR A 65 -17.57 18.02 -13.17
N ALA A 66 -16.28 17.88 -12.87
CA ALA A 66 -15.74 17.83 -11.51
C ALA A 66 -15.87 19.16 -10.76
N LYS A 67 -15.85 20.32 -11.45
CA LYS A 67 -16.12 21.63 -10.80
C LYS A 67 -17.48 21.66 -10.10
N GLY A 68 -18.46 20.93 -10.66
CA GLY A 68 -19.82 20.78 -10.14
C GLY A 68 -20.02 19.63 -9.15
N PHE A 69 -18.99 19.16 -8.45
CA PHE A 69 -19.12 18.24 -7.32
C PHE A 69 -19.61 18.94 -6.04
N GLY A 70 -20.21 18.18 -5.13
CA GLY A 70 -20.55 18.69 -3.80
C GLY A 70 -19.32 18.84 -2.90
N SER A 71 -18.41 17.86 -2.95
CA SER A 71 -17.23 17.78 -2.08
C SER A 71 -16.02 18.52 -2.67
N ASP A 72 -15.52 19.54 -1.98
CA ASP A 72 -14.28 20.25 -2.36
C ASP A 72 -13.05 19.32 -2.41
N ARG A 73 -12.99 18.32 -1.51
CA ARG A 73 -11.94 17.28 -1.54
C ARG A 73 -11.96 16.49 -2.86
N MET A 74 -13.15 16.19 -3.39
CA MET A 74 -13.28 15.51 -4.69
C MET A 74 -12.95 16.42 -5.89
N LYS A 75 -13.24 17.73 -5.82
CA LYS A 75 -12.79 18.71 -6.83
C LYS A 75 -11.26 18.74 -6.93
N ILE A 76 -10.60 18.77 -5.78
CA ILE A 76 -9.14 18.81 -5.65
C ILE A 76 -8.51 17.50 -6.16
N ARG A 77 -9.05 16.34 -5.71
CA ARG A 77 -8.62 15.01 -6.17
C ARG A 77 -8.73 14.86 -7.69
N ALA A 78 -9.89 15.19 -8.27
CA ALA A 78 -10.09 15.13 -9.71
C ALA A 78 -9.11 16.07 -10.47
N ARG A 79 -8.91 17.31 -10.02
CA ARG A 79 -7.92 18.23 -10.61
C ARG A 79 -6.50 17.65 -10.57
N GLY A 80 -6.09 17.06 -9.45
CA GLY A 80 -4.77 16.44 -9.29
C GLY A 80 -4.57 15.22 -10.20
N GLN A 81 -5.58 14.35 -10.30
CA GLN A 81 -5.57 13.19 -11.19
C GLN A 81 -5.53 13.59 -12.68
N ILE A 82 -6.29 14.63 -13.07
CA ILE A 82 -6.26 15.18 -14.44
C ILE A 82 -4.88 15.78 -14.74
N ALA A 83 -4.29 16.52 -13.80
CA ALA A 83 -2.95 17.09 -13.97
C ALA A 83 -1.86 16.01 -14.16
N ASP A 84 -1.90 14.92 -13.39
CA ASP A 84 -0.97 13.79 -13.55
C ASP A 84 -1.10 13.13 -14.93
N VAL A 85 -2.30 13.04 -15.50
CA VAL A 85 -2.51 12.47 -16.84
C VAL A 85 -2.15 13.46 -17.96
N LEU A 86 -2.43 14.76 -17.80
CA LEU A 86 -2.11 15.79 -18.79
C LEU A 86 -0.61 16.12 -18.89
N TRP A 87 0.21 15.79 -17.89
CA TRP A 87 1.61 16.21 -17.79
C TRP A 87 2.45 15.91 -19.05
N ASP A 88 2.27 14.74 -19.67
CA ASP A 88 3.04 14.32 -20.85
C ASP A 88 2.57 14.96 -22.17
N TYR A 89 1.53 15.82 -22.11
CA TYR A 89 0.87 16.46 -23.25
C TYR A 89 0.90 17.99 -23.13
N ASP A 90 0.58 18.52 -21.95
CA ASP A 90 0.55 19.94 -21.60
C ASP A 90 1.13 20.15 -20.19
N GLU A 91 2.45 19.97 -20.09
CA GLU A 91 3.22 20.14 -18.85
C GLU A 91 2.97 21.50 -18.16
N PRO A 92 2.94 22.67 -18.84
CA PRO A 92 2.65 23.95 -18.18
C PRO A 92 1.27 23.97 -17.50
N ARG A 93 0.22 23.53 -18.21
CA ARG A 93 -1.14 23.49 -17.64
C ARG A 93 -1.25 22.50 -16.50
N ALA A 94 -0.70 21.30 -16.64
CA ALA A 94 -0.66 20.30 -15.58
C ALA A 94 0.08 20.82 -14.33
N ARG A 95 1.23 21.47 -14.53
CA ARG A 95 2.05 22.09 -13.49
C ARG A 95 1.31 23.20 -12.73
N ASP A 96 0.44 23.96 -13.39
CA ASP A 96 -0.40 24.97 -12.74
C ASP A 96 -1.63 24.36 -12.05
N MET A 97 -2.31 23.41 -12.68
CA MET A 97 -3.41 22.65 -12.06
C MET A 97 -2.96 21.93 -10.77
N PHE A 98 -1.73 21.43 -10.71
CA PHE A 98 -1.13 20.86 -9.50
C PHE A 98 -0.92 21.90 -8.38
N LYS A 99 -0.40 23.10 -8.69
CA LYS A 99 -0.27 24.18 -7.72
C LYS A 99 -1.63 24.61 -7.19
N GLU A 100 -2.62 24.75 -8.09
CA GLU A 100 -4.00 25.08 -7.72
C GLU A 100 -4.63 24.02 -6.83
N ALA A 101 -4.48 22.73 -7.16
CA ALA A 101 -4.97 21.62 -6.33
C ALA A 101 -4.39 21.69 -4.92
N PHE A 102 -3.07 21.79 -4.79
CA PHE A 102 -2.38 21.89 -3.50
C PHE A 102 -2.82 23.12 -2.69
N ASN A 103 -2.84 24.31 -3.32
CA ASN A 103 -3.26 25.56 -2.67
C ASN A 103 -4.75 25.54 -2.25
N SER A 104 -5.61 24.85 -3.01
CA SER A 104 -7.03 24.72 -2.69
C SER A 104 -7.26 23.98 -1.36
N ILE A 105 -6.39 23.04 -0.97
CA ILE A 105 -6.48 22.34 0.32
C ILE A 105 -6.28 23.33 1.49
N PHE A 106 -5.38 24.30 1.34
CA PHE A 106 -5.14 25.33 2.36
C PHE A 106 -6.34 26.28 2.51
N ILE A 107 -6.94 26.71 1.40
CA ILE A 107 -8.15 27.54 1.39
C ILE A 107 -9.34 26.78 2.02
N MET A 108 -9.53 25.51 1.64
CA MET A 108 -10.57 24.63 2.18
C MET A 108 -10.45 24.46 3.70
N ARG A 109 -9.23 24.25 4.23
CA ARG A 109 -8.98 24.15 5.68
C ARG A 109 -9.30 25.45 6.44
N GLN A 110 -9.19 26.62 5.80
CA GLN A 110 -9.62 27.89 6.39
C GLN A 110 -11.15 28.06 6.34
N SER A 111 -11.79 27.72 5.22
CA SER A 111 -13.23 27.96 5.03
C SER A 111 -14.13 27.03 5.86
N HIS A 112 -13.69 25.81 6.14
CA HIS A 112 -14.45 24.83 6.94
C HIS A 112 -14.28 25.01 8.46
N GLY A 113 -13.36 25.88 8.89
CA GLY A 113 -12.99 26.05 10.29
C GLY A 113 -12.15 24.89 10.85
N ALA A 114 -11.59 25.08 12.06
CA ALA A 114 -10.90 24.00 12.76
C ALA A 114 -11.91 22.94 13.22
N VAL A 115 -11.76 21.70 12.74
CA VAL A 115 -12.73 20.60 12.93
C VAL A 115 -12.64 20.01 14.35
N GLY A 116 -13.09 20.79 15.32
CA GLY A 116 -13.12 20.41 16.74
C GLY A 116 -11.74 20.27 17.40
N ARG A 117 -11.75 20.01 18.72
CA ARG A 117 -10.54 19.84 19.52
C ARG A 117 -9.76 18.57 19.17
N GLU A 118 -10.41 17.58 18.57
CA GLU A 118 -9.81 16.29 18.24
C GLU A 118 -8.95 16.36 16.97
N ALA A 119 -9.37 17.07 15.91
CA ALA A 119 -8.52 17.32 14.75
C ALA A 119 -7.34 18.27 15.05
N GLN A 120 -7.45 19.09 16.11
CA GLN A 120 -6.33 19.88 16.63
C GLN A 120 -5.27 19.02 17.34
N ALA A 121 -5.64 17.87 17.89
CA ALA A 121 -4.74 17.02 18.67
C ALA A 121 -3.76 16.19 17.81
N GLN A 122 -4.12 15.83 16.58
CA GLN A 122 -3.26 15.00 15.70
C GLN A 122 -3.27 15.49 14.23
N PRO A 123 -2.51 16.56 13.90
CA PRO A 123 -2.52 17.19 12.56
C PRO A 123 -2.24 16.27 11.36
N ARG A 124 -1.50 15.17 11.53
CA ARG A 124 -1.18 14.24 10.42
C ARG A 124 -2.36 13.36 9.97
N PHE A 125 -3.37 13.16 10.81
CA PHE A 125 -4.51 12.26 10.51
C PHE A 125 -5.77 13.00 10.04
N THR A 126 -5.70 14.30 9.72
CA THR A 126 -6.85 14.97 9.12
C THR A 126 -7.06 14.52 7.66
N PRO A 127 -8.30 14.44 7.15
CA PRO A 127 -8.53 14.10 5.75
C PRO A 127 -7.91 15.10 4.76
N ASP A 128 -7.63 16.33 5.21
CA ASP A 128 -6.97 17.36 4.41
C ASP A 128 -5.47 17.07 4.27
N SER A 129 -4.85 16.53 5.33
CA SER A 129 -3.47 16.04 5.35
C SER A 129 -3.32 14.83 4.42
N GLN A 130 -4.26 13.87 4.50
CA GLN A 130 -4.28 12.71 3.60
C GLN A 130 -4.43 13.11 2.12
N LEU A 131 -5.29 14.09 1.83
CA LEU A 131 -5.43 14.67 0.48
C LEU A 131 -4.17 15.43 0.04
N ARG A 132 -3.43 16.04 0.97
CA ARG A 132 -2.15 16.72 0.68
C ARG A 132 -1.03 15.72 0.38
N ILE A 133 -0.96 14.60 1.09
CA ILE A 133 -0.09 13.46 0.75
C ILE A 133 -0.40 12.98 -0.68
N GLU A 134 -1.67 12.71 -0.98
CA GLU A 134 -2.12 12.22 -2.29
C GLU A 134 -1.72 13.17 -3.43
N VAL A 135 -1.99 14.47 -3.30
CA VAL A 135 -1.60 15.48 -4.31
C VAL A 135 -0.07 15.60 -4.42
N LEU A 136 0.68 15.57 -3.31
CA LEU A 136 2.15 15.60 -3.39
C LEU A 136 2.74 14.32 -4.01
N GLN A 137 2.17 13.14 -3.76
CA GLN A 137 2.60 11.89 -4.40
C GLN A 137 2.37 11.94 -5.92
N LEU A 138 1.24 12.49 -6.38
CA LEU A 138 1.00 12.70 -7.82
C LEU A 138 2.01 13.68 -8.43
N ILE A 139 2.32 14.78 -7.75
CA ILE A 139 3.34 15.75 -8.20
C ILE A 139 4.74 15.11 -8.19
N ALA A 140 5.09 14.32 -7.18
CA ALA A 140 6.42 13.72 -7.03
C ALA A 140 6.81 12.78 -8.17
N ARG A 141 5.82 12.05 -8.72
CA ARG A 141 5.99 11.18 -9.92
C ARG A 141 6.37 11.97 -11.18
N ARG A 142 6.13 13.28 -11.20
CA ARG A 142 6.24 14.17 -12.37
C ARG A 142 7.34 15.23 -12.21
N ASP A 143 7.41 15.86 -11.05
CA ASP A 143 8.44 16.81 -10.64
C ASP A 143 8.62 16.78 -9.11
N ILE A 144 9.57 15.97 -8.66
CA ILE A 144 9.99 15.88 -7.24
C ILE A 144 10.48 17.22 -6.67
N SER A 145 11.02 18.12 -7.50
CA SER A 145 11.51 19.43 -7.04
C SER A 145 10.35 20.39 -6.76
N LEU A 146 9.26 20.30 -7.54
CA LEU A 146 8.00 20.98 -7.24
C LEU A 146 7.34 20.41 -5.98
N ALA A 147 7.31 19.08 -5.82
CA ALA A 147 6.76 18.44 -4.62
C ALA A 147 7.53 18.82 -3.34
N GLU A 148 8.87 18.85 -3.40
CA GLU A 148 9.72 19.38 -2.31
C GLU A 148 9.49 20.87 -2.03
N LYS A 149 9.25 21.68 -3.07
CA LYS A 149 8.99 23.11 -2.90
C LYS A 149 7.64 23.36 -2.24
N LEU A 150 6.64 22.52 -2.51
CA LEU A 150 5.30 22.61 -1.93
C LEU A 150 5.23 22.02 -0.51
N SER A 151 5.89 20.88 -0.21
CA SER A 151 5.96 20.36 1.17
C SER A 151 6.56 21.38 2.14
N LYS A 152 7.57 22.16 1.71
CA LYS A 152 8.17 23.26 2.49
C LYS A 152 7.21 24.41 2.82
N THR A 153 6.06 24.55 2.16
CA THR A 153 5.05 25.56 2.51
C THR A 153 4.03 25.06 3.52
N VAL A 154 4.04 23.76 3.85
CA VAL A 154 3.24 23.19 4.95
C VAL A 154 3.93 23.54 6.26
N ILE A 155 3.34 24.46 7.02
CA ILE A 155 3.82 24.82 8.36
C ILE A 155 2.97 24.07 9.39
N ASP A 156 3.63 23.28 10.24
CA ASP A 156 3.00 22.66 11.41
C ASP A 156 2.67 23.74 12.44
N VAL A 157 1.44 24.28 12.35
CA VAL A 157 0.89 25.22 13.33
C VAL A 157 0.69 24.48 14.66
N PRO A 158 1.38 24.88 15.76
CA PRO A 158 1.07 24.36 17.09
C PRO A 158 -0.38 24.72 17.46
N SER A 159 -1.12 23.80 18.04
CA SER A 159 -2.45 24.14 18.56
C SER A 159 -2.29 25.10 19.75
N GLU A 160 -3.04 26.20 19.76
CA GLU A 160 -3.09 27.08 20.93
C GLU A 160 -3.66 26.30 22.13
N GLY A 161 -2.88 26.20 23.20
CA GLY A 161 -3.08 25.23 24.28
C GLY A 161 -2.44 23.89 23.92
N ASP A 162 -1.20 23.69 24.38
CA ASP A 162 -0.39 22.49 24.10
C ASP A 162 -1.07 21.22 24.61
N ALA A 163 -1.71 20.49 23.69
CA ALA A 163 -1.91 19.06 23.83
C ALA A 163 -0.52 18.43 23.89
N GLN A 164 -0.11 17.98 25.08
CA GLN A 164 1.22 17.40 25.33
C GLN A 164 1.54 16.33 24.27
N PRO A 165 2.76 16.31 23.71
CA PRO A 165 3.16 15.31 22.72
C PRO A 165 2.81 13.91 23.22
N SER A 166 2.16 13.10 22.38
CA SER A 166 1.78 11.74 22.78
C SER A 166 3.05 11.00 23.20
N PRO A 167 3.15 10.44 24.42
CA PRO A 167 4.35 9.72 24.84
C PRO A 167 4.69 8.52 23.93
N PHE A 168 3.66 8.03 23.24
CA PHE A 168 3.72 6.97 22.25
C PHE A 168 4.01 7.52 20.84
N MET A 169 3.16 8.40 20.30
CA MET A 169 3.22 8.86 18.91
C MET A 169 4.12 10.09 18.65
N GLY A 170 4.64 10.71 19.72
CA GLY A 170 5.47 11.92 19.70
C GLY A 170 4.72 13.19 19.32
N ARG A 171 5.50 14.18 18.87
CA ARG A 171 4.98 15.36 18.18
C ARG A 171 4.59 14.96 16.75
N SER A 172 3.29 14.96 16.46
CA SER A 172 2.81 14.83 15.08
C SER A 172 3.29 16.02 14.24
N SER A 173 4.03 15.75 13.16
CA SER A 173 4.37 16.75 12.13
C SER A 173 3.87 16.27 10.77
N GLU A 174 3.03 17.10 10.13
CA GLU A 174 2.58 16.86 8.76
C GLU A 174 3.72 17.08 7.77
N GLN A 175 4.58 18.10 7.97
CA GLN A 175 5.72 18.34 7.09
C GLN A 175 6.71 17.15 7.10
N ALA A 176 6.99 16.57 8.27
CA ALA A 176 7.85 15.41 8.40
C ALA A 176 7.29 14.18 7.69
N GLN A 177 5.99 13.92 7.83
CA GLN A 177 5.29 12.84 7.12
C GLN A 177 5.37 13.03 5.59
N LEU A 178 5.14 14.25 5.09
CA LEU A 178 5.26 14.57 3.66
C LEU A 178 6.69 14.35 3.14
N TYR A 179 7.74 14.66 3.91
CA TYR A 179 9.11 14.31 3.51
C TYR A 179 9.35 12.80 3.41
N LEU A 180 8.76 12.00 4.31
CA LEU A 180 8.90 10.53 4.29
C LEU A 180 8.16 9.89 3.12
N GLU A 181 6.96 10.37 2.80
CA GLU A 181 6.21 10.01 1.60
C GLU A 181 6.99 10.34 0.31
N LEU A 182 7.62 11.52 0.25
CA LEU A 182 8.49 11.87 -0.87
C LEU A 182 9.76 10.99 -0.91
N ALA A 183 10.34 10.64 0.24
CA ALA A 183 11.50 9.75 0.31
C ALA A 183 11.18 8.35 -0.24
N MET A 184 10.06 7.78 0.21
CA MET A 184 9.54 6.49 -0.29
C MET A 184 9.24 6.53 -1.78
N SER A 185 8.78 7.67 -2.33
CA SER A 185 8.52 7.80 -3.77
C SER A 185 9.80 7.74 -4.64
N VAL A 186 10.98 8.06 -4.09
CA VAL A 186 12.26 8.09 -4.84
C VAL A 186 13.30 7.06 -4.41
N VAL A 187 13.09 6.31 -3.32
CA VAL A 187 14.08 5.34 -2.78
C VAL A 187 14.53 4.28 -3.80
N ALA A 188 13.65 3.90 -4.72
CA ALA A 188 13.94 2.91 -5.75
C ALA A 188 14.87 3.41 -6.87
N THR A 189 15.02 4.73 -7.06
CA THR A 189 15.80 5.34 -8.14
C THR A 189 16.92 6.26 -7.65
N ASN A 190 16.80 6.83 -6.44
CA ASN A 190 17.80 7.71 -5.83
C ASN A 190 17.74 7.59 -4.28
N PRO A 191 18.36 6.55 -3.69
CA PRO A 191 18.36 6.35 -2.24
C PRO A 191 19.07 7.51 -1.49
N ALA A 192 20.06 8.16 -2.10
CA ALA A 192 20.71 9.34 -1.53
C ALA A 192 19.73 10.51 -1.36
N ARG A 193 18.83 10.74 -2.33
CA ARG A 193 17.79 11.78 -2.20
C ARG A 193 16.68 11.36 -1.25
N ALA A 194 16.32 10.08 -1.20
CA ALA A 194 15.40 9.56 -0.19
C ALA A 194 15.94 9.80 1.23
N ALA A 195 17.23 9.54 1.47
CA ALA A 195 17.87 9.81 2.76
C ALA A 195 17.92 11.30 3.10
N GLN A 196 18.22 12.19 2.14
CA GLN A 196 18.15 13.65 2.36
C GLN A 196 16.75 14.15 2.71
N LEU A 197 15.69 13.44 2.28
CA LEU A 197 14.30 13.75 2.64
C LEU A 197 13.96 13.20 4.02
N ALA A 198 14.24 11.91 4.27
CA ALA A 198 14.06 11.28 5.58
C ALA A 198 14.85 11.99 6.69
N GLN A 199 16.05 12.51 6.41
CA GLN A 199 16.84 13.27 7.38
C GLN A 199 16.17 14.59 7.78
N ARG A 200 15.43 15.27 6.88
CA ARG A 200 14.64 16.47 7.24
C ARG A 200 13.42 16.15 8.09
N SER A 201 12.83 14.96 7.95
CA SER A 201 11.69 14.57 8.79
C SER A 201 12.06 14.47 10.29
N LEU A 202 13.33 14.19 10.59
CA LEU A 202 13.89 14.11 11.94
C LEU A 202 13.97 15.45 12.68
N ASP A 203 13.79 16.60 12.00
CA ASP A 203 13.67 17.90 12.65
C ASP A 203 12.42 17.99 13.56
N SER A 204 11.44 17.11 13.36
CA SER A 204 10.26 16.92 14.22
C SER A 204 10.28 15.58 14.96
N GLY A 205 11.46 15.03 15.24
CA GLY A 205 11.62 13.72 15.89
C GLY A 205 11.27 12.54 14.98
N ILE A 206 11.33 11.32 15.52
CA ILE A 206 11.04 10.11 14.73
C ILE A 206 9.52 9.97 14.55
N GLN A 207 9.06 9.95 13.30
CA GLN A 207 7.66 9.71 12.92
C GLN A 207 7.40 8.22 12.60
N PRO A 208 6.16 7.69 12.69
CA PRO A 208 5.85 6.28 12.47
C PRO A 208 6.23 5.71 11.09
N GLU A 209 6.33 6.55 10.06
CA GLU A 209 6.71 6.16 8.71
C GLU A 209 8.24 6.07 8.52
N PHE A 210 9.03 6.57 9.49
CA PHE A 210 10.48 6.61 9.42
C PHE A 210 11.15 5.22 9.43
N PRO A 211 10.77 4.25 10.29
CA PRO A 211 11.39 2.92 10.32
C PRO A 211 11.32 2.20 8.97
N MET A 212 10.15 2.19 8.32
CA MET A 212 9.97 1.59 7.00
C MET A 212 10.80 2.33 5.93
N THR A 213 10.82 3.66 5.98
CA THR A 213 11.63 4.48 5.05
C THR A 213 13.12 4.17 5.20
N LEU A 214 13.62 4.08 6.44
CA LEU A 214 15.00 3.70 6.77
C LEU A 214 15.33 2.28 6.29
N MET A 215 14.46 1.29 6.56
CA MET A 215 14.65 -0.09 6.10
C MET A 215 14.71 -0.16 4.56
N MET A 216 13.83 0.56 3.87
CA MET A 216 13.79 0.60 2.40
C MET A 216 15.02 1.31 1.80
N ILE A 217 15.54 2.36 2.44
CA ILE A 217 16.80 2.99 2.06
C ILE A 217 17.98 2.03 2.28
N GLY A 218 18.10 1.43 3.47
CA GLY A 218 19.17 0.48 3.79
C GLY A 218 19.16 -0.81 2.98
N ALA A 219 18.00 -1.21 2.45
CA ALA A 219 17.85 -2.33 1.51
C ALA A 219 18.20 -1.97 0.06
N LYS A 220 18.41 -0.68 -0.26
CA LYS A 220 18.88 -0.18 -1.55
C LYS A 220 20.36 0.22 -1.51
N ASP A 221 20.77 0.89 -0.44
CA ASP A 221 22.14 1.26 -0.14
C ASP A 221 22.35 1.20 1.38
N ARG A 222 23.15 0.23 1.85
CA ARG A 222 23.37 0.00 3.29
C ARG A 222 24.18 1.11 3.94
N ALA A 223 25.11 1.76 3.22
CA ALA A 223 25.92 2.83 3.79
C ALA A 223 25.07 4.09 4.02
N ILE A 224 24.25 4.46 3.03
CA ILE A 224 23.31 5.58 3.14
C ILE A 224 22.26 5.32 4.25
N GLY A 225 21.82 4.06 4.41
CA GLY A 225 20.94 3.67 5.51
C GLY A 225 21.62 3.74 6.89
N ASP A 226 22.88 3.33 7.00
CA ASP A 226 23.66 3.38 8.25
C ASP A 226 23.86 4.84 8.71
N ASP A 227 24.19 5.77 7.80
CA ASP A 227 24.29 7.22 8.10
C ASP A 227 22.94 7.85 8.51
N LEU A 228 21.84 7.41 7.89
CA LEU A 228 20.48 7.85 8.24
C LEU A 228 20.05 7.32 9.60
N PHE A 229 20.43 6.10 9.97
CA PHE A 229 20.22 5.51 11.29
C PHE A 229 20.98 6.28 12.39
N LEU A 230 22.24 6.66 12.15
CA LEU A 230 23.00 7.50 13.07
C LEU A 230 22.39 8.91 13.23
N SER A 231 21.84 9.46 12.14
CA SER A 231 21.05 10.69 12.18
C SER A 231 19.80 10.53 13.06
N ALA A 232 19.11 9.39 12.96
CA ALA A 232 17.92 9.08 13.75
C ALA A 232 18.21 8.92 15.25
N LEU A 233 19.32 8.28 15.64
CA LEU A 233 19.77 8.23 17.04
C LEU A 233 20.06 9.64 17.58
N THR A 234 20.71 10.48 16.77
CA THR A 234 21.00 11.88 17.12
C THR A 234 19.73 12.73 17.28
N ALA A 235 18.65 12.40 16.57
CA ALA A 235 17.34 13.01 16.76
C ALA A 235 16.63 12.46 18.01
N ALA A 236 16.64 11.13 18.22
CA ALA A 236 16.02 10.46 19.36
C ALA A 236 16.57 10.94 20.71
N LEU A 237 17.88 11.24 20.79
CA LEU A 237 18.51 11.84 21.98
C LEU A 237 17.93 13.22 22.38
N LYS A 238 17.23 13.91 21.49
CA LYS A 238 16.54 15.19 21.77
C LYS A 238 15.12 15.00 22.32
N GLU A 239 14.59 13.77 22.29
CA GLU A 239 13.24 13.43 22.74
C GLU A 239 13.27 12.35 23.85
N PRO A 240 13.90 12.60 25.02
CA PRO A 240 14.09 11.59 26.06
C PRO A 240 12.78 11.06 26.67
N GLY A 241 11.65 11.75 26.49
CA GLY A 241 10.33 11.25 26.88
C GLY A 241 9.74 10.15 25.98
N ARG A 242 10.46 9.73 24.92
CA ARG A 242 9.99 8.76 23.91
C ARG A 242 10.84 7.48 23.84
N VAL A 243 11.53 7.11 24.93
CA VAL A 243 12.45 5.96 25.03
C VAL A 243 11.90 4.73 24.30
N SER A 244 10.74 4.22 24.73
CA SER A 244 10.08 3.06 24.13
C SER A 244 9.87 3.16 22.61
N PHE A 245 9.27 4.25 22.12
CA PHE A 245 9.00 4.41 20.69
C PHE A 245 10.30 4.44 19.87
N ASN A 246 11.33 5.15 20.36
CA ASN A 246 12.61 5.29 19.67
C ASN A 246 13.37 3.95 19.62
N ILE A 247 13.32 3.14 20.68
CA ILE A 247 13.88 1.77 20.69
C ILE A 247 13.15 0.87 19.69
N ALA A 248 11.82 0.81 19.75
CA ALA A 248 11.00 -0.02 18.87
C ALA A 248 11.14 0.36 17.38
N SER A 249 11.33 1.65 17.10
CA SER A 249 11.51 2.20 15.75
C SER A 249 12.86 1.87 15.11
N LEU A 250 13.92 1.74 15.91
CA LEU A 250 15.30 1.64 15.41
C LEU A 250 15.91 0.24 15.55
N GLY A 251 15.48 -0.56 16.54
CA GLY A 251 15.91 -1.95 16.73
C GLY A 251 15.87 -2.85 15.47
N PRO A 252 14.80 -2.85 14.66
CA PRO A 252 14.69 -3.70 13.46
C PRO A 252 15.77 -3.47 12.40
N TYR A 253 16.40 -2.29 12.41
CA TYR A 253 17.43 -1.92 11.42
C TYR A 253 18.81 -2.54 11.70
N VAL A 254 19.08 -2.82 12.98
CA VAL A 254 20.35 -3.40 13.47
C VAL A 254 20.21 -4.87 13.88
N PHE A 255 19.00 -5.32 14.22
CA PHE A 255 18.70 -6.70 14.61
C PHE A 255 17.73 -7.38 13.63
N PRO A 256 18.21 -8.26 12.74
CA PRO A 256 17.34 -9.05 11.85
C PRO A 256 16.40 -9.99 12.61
N ASP A 257 16.76 -10.39 13.83
CA ASP A 257 16.03 -11.28 14.73
C ASP A 257 15.03 -10.55 15.66
N TRP A 258 14.69 -9.29 15.38
CA TRP A 258 13.81 -8.44 16.23
C TRP A 258 12.40 -9.02 16.46
N GLY A 259 11.82 -9.68 15.45
CA GLY A 259 10.46 -10.24 15.49
C GLY A 259 9.37 -9.28 14.99
N LEU A 260 8.11 -9.57 15.28
CA LEU A 260 6.94 -8.85 14.71
C LEU A 260 6.80 -7.38 15.15
N GLY A 261 7.52 -6.93 16.19
CA GLY A 261 7.63 -5.52 16.57
C GLY A 261 6.36 -4.91 17.18
N LEU A 262 6.43 -4.46 18.44
CA LEU A 262 5.26 -3.95 19.17
C LEU A 262 4.54 -2.77 18.48
N PHE A 263 5.28 -1.92 17.73
CA PHE A 263 4.77 -0.66 17.18
C PHE A 263 5.05 -0.51 15.67
N GLY A 264 4.76 -1.53 14.88
CA GLY A 264 4.89 -1.51 13.41
C GLY A 264 6.33 -1.66 12.88
N GLY A 265 7.33 -1.64 13.76
CA GLY A 265 8.71 -2.07 13.47
C GLY A 265 8.85 -3.59 13.34
N ALA A 266 8.06 -4.20 12.45
CA ALA A 266 8.07 -5.63 12.20
C ALA A 266 9.32 -6.06 11.41
N ASP A 267 9.78 -7.30 11.62
CA ASP A 267 10.84 -7.85 10.79
C ASP A 267 10.36 -8.17 9.36
N LEU A 268 10.53 -7.21 8.44
CA LEU A 268 10.10 -7.32 7.05
C LEU A 268 11.00 -8.24 6.18
N SER A 269 11.75 -9.19 6.76
CA SER A 269 12.59 -10.12 5.98
C SER A 269 11.79 -10.97 5.00
N TYR A 270 10.50 -11.20 5.29
CA TYR A 270 9.58 -11.89 4.39
C TYR A 270 9.32 -11.14 3.07
N LEU A 271 9.48 -9.81 3.03
CA LEU A 271 9.38 -9.01 1.79
C LEU A 271 10.60 -9.18 0.87
N ASN A 272 11.74 -9.65 1.40
CA ASN A 272 12.93 -9.94 0.60
C ASN A 272 13.77 -11.08 1.21
N PRO A 273 13.33 -12.35 1.10
CA PRO A 273 14.00 -13.48 1.77
C PRO A 273 15.41 -13.80 1.26
N GLY A 274 15.85 -13.17 0.16
CA GLY A 274 17.22 -13.29 -0.36
C GLY A 274 18.20 -12.25 0.19
N ALA A 275 17.71 -11.21 0.88
CA ALA A 275 18.56 -10.16 1.43
C ALA A 275 19.12 -10.54 2.81
N THR A 276 20.31 -11.14 2.83
CA THR A 276 21.09 -11.34 4.06
C THR A 276 21.49 -10.00 4.67
N ARG A 277 20.70 -9.50 5.63
CA ARG A 277 21.05 -8.29 6.40
C ARG A 277 22.35 -8.53 7.17
N GLN A 278 23.43 -7.89 6.72
CA GLN A 278 24.68 -7.88 7.46
C GLN A 278 24.49 -7.06 8.74
N VAL A 279 24.70 -7.69 9.89
CA VAL A 279 24.71 -7.00 11.19
C VAL A 279 26.01 -6.20 11.29
N ASN A 280 25.90 -4.87 11.37
CA ASN A 280 27.04 -3.98 11.58
C ASN A 280 27.33 -3.86 13.09
N PRO A 281 28.43 -4.43 13.62
CA PRO A 281 28.66 -4.45 15.08
C PRO A 281 28.87 -3.06 15.67
N SER A 282 29.37 -2.11 14.89
CA SER A 282 29.53 -0.72 15.33
C SER A 282 28.17 -0.05 15.57
N LEU A 283 27.19 -0.31 14.71
CA LEU A 283 25.83 0.20 14.90
C LEU A 283 25.08 -0.51 16.02
N VAL A 284 25.26 -1.82 16.18
CA VAL A 284 24.73 -2.55 17.35
C VAL A 284 25.25 -1.93 18.64
N SER A 285 26.56 -1.68 18.75
CA SER A 285 27.14 -1.04 19.93
C SER A 285 26.70 0.42 20.12
N GLN A 286 26.54 1.20 19.06
CA GLN A 286 26.00 2.56 19.17
C GLN A 286 24.52 2.57 19.59
N PHE A 287 23.72 1.63 19.08
CA PHE A 287 22.33 1.45 19.48
C PHE A 287 22.22 1.03 20.95
N LEU A 288 22.93 -0.02 21.39
CA LEU A 288 22.85 -0.48 22.77
C LEU A 288 23.39 0.55 23.78
N ASN A 289 24.39 1.36 23.41
CA ASN A 289 24.77 2.54 24.19
C ASN A 289 23.61 3.56 24.30
N PHE A 290 22.95 3.89 23.20
CA PHE A 290 21.77 4.76 23.20
C PHE A 290 20.65 4.19 24.08
N VAL A 291 20.30 2.91 23.91
CA VAL A 291 19.26 2.23 24.71
C VAL A 291 19.60 2.27 26.20
N TYR A 292 20.82 1.90 26.57
CA TYR A 292 21.28 1.94 27.97
C TYR A 292 21.15 3.35 28.55
N ASN A 293 21.67 4.36 27.86
CA ASN A 293 21.62 5.74 28.32
C ASN A 293 20.18 6.26 28.48
N GLN A 294 19.23 5.80 27.65
CA GLN A 294 17.83 6.19 27.74
C GLN A 294 17.06 5.45 28.86
N LEU A 295 17.23 4.13 29.01
CA LEU A 295 16.56 3.35 30.06
C LEU A 295 17.03 3.72 31.48
N MET A 296 18.27 4.19 31.62
CA MET A 296 18.85 4.67 32.88
C MET A 296 18.43 6.11 33.24
N ILE A 297 17.77 6.84 32.35
CA ILE A 297 17.09 8.09 32.71
C ILE A 297 15.79 7.71 33.42
N SER A 298 15.71 8.01 34.72
CA SER A 298 14.43 7.93 35.44
C SER A 298 13.49 9.03 34.94
N PRO A 299 12.25 8.70 34.51
CA PRO A 299 11.25 9.73 34.22
C PRO A 299 10.91 10.46 35.52
N GLU A 300 11.03 11.80 35.51
CA GLU A 300 10.64 12.62 36.66
C GLU A 300 9.14 12.49 36.94
N GLY A 301 8.78 12.37 38.22
CA GLY A 301 7.44 11.99 38.63
C GLY A 301 6.39 13.09 38.50
N SER A 302 5.14 12.68 38.32
CA SER A 302 3.94 13.46 38.61
C SER A 302 3.84 14.84 37.93
N SER A 303 3.58 14.84 36.61
CA SER A 303 2.99 16.02 35.97
C SER A 303 1.70 16.44 36.69
N ALA A 304 1.47 17.75 36.82
CA ALA A 304 0.22 18.31 37.35
C ALA A 304 -1.04 17.89 36.55
N SER A 305 -0.86 17.33 35.34
CA SER A 305 -1.93 16.79 34.49
C SER A 305 -2.28 15.31 34.73
N ASP A 306 -1.51 14.57 35.54
CA ASP A 306 -1.81 13.15 35.88
C ASP A 306 -1.61 12.88 37.38
N PRO A 307 -2.53 13.36 38.25
CA PRO A 307 -2.41 13.21 39.72
C PRO A 307 -2.45 11.76 40.21
N GLU A 308 -2.95 10.82 39.40
CA GLU A 308 -3.00 9.39 39.72
C GLU A 308 -1.82 8.59 39.12
N GLY A 309 -1.00 9.21 38.27
CA GLY A 309 0.10 8.56 37.55
C GLY A 309 -0.35 7.46 36.58
N ARG A 310 -1.57 7.53 36.03
CA ARG A 310 -2.12 6.50 35.11
C ARG A 310 -1.30 6.40 33.83
N LEU A 311 -0.88 7.53 33.27
CA LEU A 311 -0.06 7.60 32.06
C LEU A 311 1.35 7.07 32.34
N GLY A 312 1.93 7.45 33.48
CA GLY A 312 3.23 6.92 33.93
C GLY A 312 3.23 5.40 34.13
N LYS A 313 2.15 4.83 34.70
CA LYS A 313 1.98 3.38 34.86
C LYS A 313 1.84 2.66 33.51
N ALA A 314 1.10 3.24 32.56
CA ALA A 314 0.97 2.69 31.22
C ALA A 314 2.31 2.72 30.45
N MET A 315 3.07 3.81 30.57
CA MET A 315 4.42 3.91 30.00
C MET A 315 5.37 2.89 30.63
N ALA A 316 5.39 2.74 31.96
CA ALA A 316 6.24 1.78 32.65
C ALA A 316 6.02 0.32 32.19
N GLY A 317 4.78 -0.05 31.83
CA GLY A 317 4.48 -1.34 31.19
C GLY A 317 5.14 -1.51 29.83
N ILE A 318 5.06 -0.48 28.98
CA ILE A 318 5.67 -0.50 27.64
C ILE A 318 7.21 -0.48 27.72
N ASP A 319 7.77 0.38 28.59
CA ASP A 319 9.21 0.45 28.83
C ASP A 319 9.76 -0.89 29.36
N TYR A 320 9.03 -1.53 30.28
CA TYR A 320 9.34 -2.89 30.76
C TYR A 320 9.30 -3.95 29.63
N MET A 321 8.27 -3.94 28.79
CA MET A 321 8.13 -4.87 27.66
C MET A 321 9.30 -4.74 26.68
N LEU A 322 9.73 -3.52 26.37
CA LEU A 322 10.87 -3.25 25.49
C LEU A 322 12.22 -3.50 26.16
N ALA A 323 12.36 -3.25 27.46
CA ALA A 323 13.53 -3.64 28.24
C ALA A 323 13.74 -5.17 28.20
N MET A 324 12.65 -5.94 28.28
CA MET A 324 12.71 -7.40 28.13
C MET A 324 12.99 -7.85 26.69
N GLN A 325 12.45 -7.17 25.67
CA GLN A 325 12.78 -7.44 24.27
C GLN A 325 14.26 -7.16 23.95
N ILE A 326 14.88 -6.11 24.54
CA ILE A 326 16.27 -5.74 24.26
C ILE A 326 17.31 -6.49 25.11
N THR A 327 16.96 -6.97 26.32
CA THR A 327 17.90 -7.64 27.25
C THR A 327 18.76 -8.75 26.59
N PRO A 328 18.24 -9.65 25.74
CA PRO A 328 19.04 -10.70 25.08
C PRO A 328 20.13 -10.15 24.16
N TYR A 329 19.93 -8.95 23.60
CA TYR A 329 20.93 -8.28 22.77
C TYR A 329 22.02 -7.62 23.63
N PHE A 330 21.70 -7.18 24.85
CA PHE A 330 22.72 -6.83 25.85
C PHE A 330 23.53 -8.07 26.24
N ASP A 331 22.90 -9.21 26.59
CA ASP A 331 23.65 -10.43 26.90
C ASP A 331 24.61 -10.88 25.78
N ARG A 332 24.21 -10.69 24.51
CA ARG A 332 24.98 -11.10 23.33
C ARG A 332 26.07 -10.12 22.89
N TYR A 333 25.90 -8.82 23.12
CA TYR A 333 26.77 -7.78 22.55
C TYR A 333 27.32 -6.75 23.57
N MET A 334 26.73 -6.64 24.76
CA MET A 334 27.15 -5.78 25.89
C MET A 334 26.88 -6.47 27.24
N PRO A 335 27.45 -7.66 27.50
CA PRO A 335 27.18 -8.41 28.73
C PRO A 335 27.61 -7.65 30.00
N GLU A 336 28.55 -6.71 29.87
CA GLU A 336 29.03 -5.84 30.96
C GLU A 336 28.01 -4.78 31.41
N ARG A 337 26.85 -4.68 30.74
CA ARG A 337 25.72 -3.81 31.13
C ARG A 337 24.41 -4.58 31.35
N ALA A 338 24.42 -5.89 31.11
CA ALA A 338 23.21 -6.70 31.10
C ALA A 338 22.67 -6.98 32.52
N LEU A 339 23.43 -6.71 33.58
CA LEU A 339 22.98 -6.78 34.96
C LEU A 339 22.19 -5.52 35.35
N GLU A 340 22.71 -4.35 34.98
CA GLU A 340 22.12 -3.04 35.21
C GLU A 340 20.78 -2.93 34.47
N ILE A 341 20.72 -3.37 33.20
CA ILE A 341 19.48 -3.42 32.42
C ILE A 341 18.42 -4.30 33.11
N ARG A 342 18.81 -5.47 33.66
CA ARG A 342 17.91 -6.33 34.45
C ARG A 342 17.45 -5.66 35.75
N SER A 343 18.32 -4.97 36.47
CA SER A 343 17.95 -4.20 37.66
C SER A 343 16.91 -3.14 37.32
N ARG A 344 17.18 -2.35 36.28
CA ARG A 344 16.30 -1.26 35.83
C ARG A 344 14.96 -1.79 35.30
N MET A 345 14.95 -2.93 34.63
CA MET A 345 13.73 -3.65 34.24
C MET A 345 12.92 -4.12 35.46
N SER A 346 13.58 -4.57 36.54
CA SER A 346 12.93 -4.95 37.80
C SER A 346 12.30 -3.73 38.52
N GLU A 347 12.94 -2.57 38.47
CA GLU A 347 12.39 -1.30 38.94
C GLU A 347 11.16 -0.86 38.13
N MET A 348 11.23 -0.94 36.80
CA MET A 348 10.10 -0.63 35.90
C MET A 348 8.91 -1.55 36.20
N LEU A 349 9.14 -2.86 36.29
CA LEU A 349 8.13 -3.83 36.70
C LEU A 349 7.54 -3.49 38.08
N SER A 350 8.38 -3.04 39.02
CA SER A 350 7.96 -2.68 40.38
C SER A 350 7.10 -1.41 40.44
N ALA A 351 7.22 -0.49 39.47
CA ALA A 351 6.38 0.69 39.35
C ALA A 351 4.96 0.38 38.80
N ILE A 352 4.78 -0.76 38.12
CA ILE A 352 3.46 -1.25 37.71
C ILE A 352 2.72 -1.78 38.95
N PRO A 353 1.44 -1.45 39.19
CA PRO A 353 0.67 -1.97 40.31
C PRO A 353 0.69 -3.51 40.36
N ALA A 354 0.83 -4.07 41.57
CA ALA A 354 0.77 -5.52 41.77
C ALA A 354 -0.65 -6.05 41.52
N GLY A 355 -0.77 -7.08 40.68
CA GLY A 355 -2.05 -7.67 40.29
C GLY A 355 -1.94 -8.51 39.01
N PRO A 356 -3.03 -9.22 38.62
CA PRO A 356 -3.00 -10.20 37.54
C PRO A 356 -2.48 -9.67 36.20
N ASP A 357 -2.77 -8.41 35.87
CA ASP A 357 -2.39 -7.80 34.58
C ASP A 357 -0.87 -7.57 34.49
N ARG A 358 -0.24 -7.21 35.61
CA ARG A 358 1.23 -7.08 35.72
C ARG A 358 1.90 -8.43 35.56
N ASP A 359 1.39 -9.45 36.26
CA ASP A 359 1.96 -10.79 36.23
C ASP A 359 1.78 -11.43 34.84
N GLN A 360 0.63 -11.22 34.19
CA GLN A 360 0.37 -11.62 32.79
C GLN A 360 1.24 -10.86 31.79
N MET A 361 1.52 -9.57 32.00
CA MET A 361 2.43 -8.79 31.13
C MET A 361 3.90 -9.24 31.27
N ALA A 362 4.36 -9.44 32.52
CA ALA A 362 5.68 -9.97 32.82
C ALA A 362 5.87 -11.39 32.29
N GLU A 363 4.81 -12.20 32.37
CA GLU A 363 4.78 -13.51 31.75
C GLU A 363 4.81 -13.43 30.23
N PHE A 364 3.88 -12.71 29.59
CA PHE A 364 3.61 -12.86 28.15
C PHE A 364 4.84 -12.56 27.28
N PHE A 365 5.58 -11.51 27.63
CA PHE A 365 6.77 -11.07 26.92
C PHE A 365 8.07 -11.73 27.42
N SER A 366 8.01 -12.64 28.40
CA SER A 366 9.17 -13.41 28.82
C SER A 366 9.69 -14.25 27.65
N GLN A 367 11.02 -14.37 27.52
CA GLN A 367 11.58 -15.41 26.67
C GLN A 367 11.32 -16.77 27.30
N ALA A 368 10.76 -17.67 26.50
CA ALA A 368 10.55 -19.08 26.80
C ALA A 368 10.55 -19.81 25.45
N THR A 369 11.11 -21.00 25.41
CA THR A 369 11.10 -21.88 24.24
C THR A 369 9.69 -22.38 23.95
N VAL A 370 9.46 -22.84 22.71
CA VAL A 370 8.19 -23.48 22.33
C VAL A 370 7.88 -24.68 23.24
N SER A 371 8.89 -25.43 23.70
CA SER A 371 8.70 -26.53 24.67
C SER A 371 8.19 -26.03 26.01
N GLU A 372 8.87 -25.08 26.65
CA GLU A 372 8.49 -24.54 27.96
C GLU A 372 7.08 -23.91 27.94
N LEU A 373 6.67 -23.36 26.80
CA LEU A 373 5.32 -22.81 26.60
C LEU A 373 4.26 -23.91 26.42
N ILE A 374 4.59 -25.02 25.74
CA ILE A 374 3.72 -26.22 25.71
C ILE A 374 3.61 -26.81 27.12
N ASP A 375 4.73 -27.06 27.80
CA ASP A 375 4.78 -27.63 29.15
C ASP A 375 3.95 -26.77 30.12
N LYS A 376 4.03 -25.44 30.02
CA LYS A 376 3.20 -24.52 30.79
C LYS A 376 1.72 -24.59 30.41
N ALA A 377 1.38 -24.70 29.12
CA ALA A 377 0.00 -24.81 28.67
C ALA A 377 -0.66 -26.15 29.05
N GLU A 378 0.11 -27.23 29.15
CA GLU A 378 -0.36 -28.56 29.59
C GLU A 378 -0.47 -28.67 31.12
N ASN A 379 0.27 -27.84 31.88
CA ASN A 379 0.17 -27.72 33.35
C ASN A 379 -0.71 -26.53 33.83
N ALA A 380 -1.36 -25.81 32.91
CA ALA A 380 -2.22 -24.67 33.22
C ALA A 380 -3.49 -25.07 33.99
N LYS A 381 -3.97 -24.20 34.89
CA LYS A 381 -5.13 -24.45 35.76
C LYS A 381 -6.42 -23.85 35.22
N THR A 382 -6.33 -22.85 34.36
CA THR A 382 -7.48 -22.25 33.67
C THR A 382 -7.32 -22.33 32.15
N GLU A 383 -8.44 -22.40 31.43
CA GLU A 383 -8.41 -22.41 29.96
C GLU A 383 -7.88 -21.08 29.38
N ASN A 384 -7.90 -19.99 30.16
CA ASN A 384 -7.26 -18.73 29.79
C ASN A 384 -5.72 -18.80 29.90
N GLU A 385 -5.17 -19.32 31.01
CA GLU A 385 -3.73 -19.59 31.12
C GLU A 385 -3.24 -20.50 29.98
N LYS A 386 -3.98 -21.59 29.72
CA LYS A 386 -3.71 -22.55 28.65
C LYS A 386 -3.75 -21.91 27.26
N GLY A 387 -4.79 -21.13 26.97
CA GLY A 387 -4.93 -20.38 25.72
C GLY A 387 -3.80 -19.37 25.50
N MET A 388 -3.44 -18.61 26.54
CA MET A 388 -2.35 -17.62 26.48
C MET A 388 -0.97 -18.28 26.33
N ALA A 389 -0.71 -19.38 27.02
CA ALA A 389 0.55 -20.13 26.87
C ALA A 389 0.69 -20.72 25.44
N TYR A 390 -0.39 -21.30 24.88
CA TYR A 390 -0.38 -21.71 23.47
C TYR A 390 -0.24 -20.55 22.49
N LEU A 391 -0.91 -19.42 22.73
CA LEU A 391 -0.77 -18.22 21.89
C LEU A 391 0.68 -17.73 21.82
N ARG A 392 1.40 -17.73 22.95
CA ARG A 392 2.83 -17.41 22.99
C ARG A 392 3.66 -18.43 22.21
N ALA A 393 3.35 -19.73 22.34
CA ALA A 393 4.03 -20.78 21.59
C ALA A 393 3.85 -20.62 20.07
N VAL A 394 2.65 -20.20 19.62
CA VAL A 394 2.36 -19.86 18.22
C VAL A 394 3.21 -18.67 17.76
N PHE A 395 3.29 -17.58 18.52
CA PHE A 395 4.13 -16.44 18.15
C PHE A 395 5.63 -16.77 18.11
N ALA A 396 6.12 -17.63 19.00
CA ALA A 396 7.50 -18.12 18.95
C ALA A 396 7.74 -18.99 17.70
N SER A 397 6.88 -19.98 17.44
CA SER A 397 6.98 -20.87 16.27
C SER A 397 6.84 -20.12 14.92
N LEU A 398 6.02 -19.06 14.88
CA LEU A 398 5.91 -18.15 13.74
C LEU A 398 7.21 -17.38 13.45
N LYS A 399 7.94 -16.97 14.49
CA LYS A 399 9.23 -16.27 14.34
C LYS A 399 10.27 -17.18 13.67
N ASP A 400 10.28 -18.45 14.02
CA ASP A 400 11.19 -19.46 13.47
C ASP A 400 10.78 -19.93 12.06
N GLY A 401 9.61 -19.50 11.57
CA GLY A 401 9.08 -19.86 10.25
C GLY A 401 8.44 -21.26 10.17
N ASP A 402 8.20 -21.89 11.31
CA ASP A 402 7.62 -23.24 11.42
C ASP A 402 6.08 -23.17 11.46
N TYR A 403 5.50 -22.91 10.28
CA TYR A 403 4.05 -22.67 10.16
C TYR A 403 3.19 -23.90 10.46
N ASP A 404 3.68 -25.11 10.21
CA ASP A 404 2.90 -26.33 10.44
C ASP A 404 2.85 -26.70 11.94
N ASN A 405 3.94 -26.47 12.68
CA ASN A 405 3.95 -26.51 14.16
C ASN A 405 3.11 -25.37 14.77
N SER A 406 3.22 -24.15 14.22
CA SER A 406 2.37 -23.02 14.61
C SER A 406 0.87 -23.39 14.49
N LEU A 407 0.45 -24.07 13.42
CA LEU A 407 -0.92 -24.57 13.29
C LEU A 407 -1.25 -25.68 14.29
N ALA A 408 -0.35 -26.62 14.56
CA ALA A 408 -0.55 -27.66 15.58
C ALA A 408 -0.71 -27.08 17.00
N LEU A 409 -0.05 -25.96 17.30
CA LEU A 409 -0.19 -25.22 18.55
C LEU A 409 -1.50 -24.45 18.63
N VAL A 410 -1.93 -23.79 17.54
CA VAL A 410 -3.27 -23.17 17.43
C VAL A 410 -4.37 -24.21 17.68
N GLU A 411 -4.22 -25.44 17.16
CA GLU A 411 -5.22 -26.48 17.35
C GLU A 411 -5.45 -26.87 18.82
N LYS A 412 -4.46 -26.70 19.70
CA LYS A 412 -4.56 -26.97 21.15
C LYS A 412 -5.23 -25.85 21.96
N MET A 413 -5.49 -24.67 21.37
CA MET A 413 -6.16 -23.54 22.04
C MET A 413 -7.66 -23.82 22.27
N GLY A 414 -8.16 -23.62 23.49
CA GLY A 414 -9.56 -23.93 23.84
C GLY A 414 -10.60 -22.88 23.44
N ASN A 415 -10.21 -21.61 23.24
CA ASN A 415 -11.13 -20.59 22.71
C ASN A 415 -11.26 -20.73 21.18
N GLY A 416 -12.43 -21.16 20.71
CA GLY A 416 -12.71 -21.39 19.29
C GLY A 416 -12.62 -20.13 18.41
N GLU A 417 -12.94 -18.94 18.92
CA GLU A 417 -12.86 -17.68 18.17
C GLU A 417 -11.40 -17.29 17.92
N MET A 418 -10.62 -17.21 19.01
CA MET A 418 -9.18 -16.96 18.98
C MET A 418 -8.45 -18.03 18.15
N LYS A 419 -8.81 -19.30 18.29
CA LYS A 419 -8.28 -20.40 17.47
C LYS A 419 -8.53 -20.18 15.98
N ASN A 420 -9.74 -19.77 15.58
CA ASN A 420 -10.04 -19.49 14.17
C ASN A 420 -9.23 -18.30 13.64
N GLU A 421 -9.14 -17.21 14.40
CA GLU A 421 -8.38 -16.00 14.02
C GLU A 421 -6.89 -16.33 13.84
N PHE A 422 -6.25 -16.98 14.82
CA PHE A 422 -4.83 -17.33 14.71
C PHE A 422 -4.57 -18.44 13.67
N SER A 423 -5.48 -19.38 13.43
CA SER A 423 -5.34 -20.37 12.35
C SER A 423 -5.31 -19.69 10.98
N MET A 424 -6.13 -18.66 10.78
CA MET A 424 -6.11 -17.82 9.58
C MET A 424 -4.82 -16.99 9.47
N ILE A 425 -4.41 -16.29 10.53
CA ILE A 425 -3.19 -15.46 10.53
C ILE A 425 -1.95 -16.30 10.20
N VAL A 426 -1.78 -17.47 10.83
CA VAL A 426 -0.68 -18.40 10.54
C VAL A 426 -0.72 -18.85 9.07
N ARG A 427 -1.89 -19.14 8.50
CA ARG A 427 -2.04 -19.52 7.09
C ARG A 427 -1.71 -18.37 6.12
N MET A 428 -2.05 -17.13 6.46
CA MET A 428 -1.69 -15.96 5.65
C MET A 428 -0.17 -15.75 5.62
N PHE A 429 0.51 -15.82 6.77
CA PHE A 429 1.98 -15.77 6.82
C PHE A 429 2.62 -16.96 6.07
N ALA A 430 2.14 -18.18 6.27
CA ALA A 430 2.64 -19.38 5.59
C ALA A 430 2.51 -19.26 4.06
N ALA A 431 1.35 -18.80 3.59
CA ALA A 431 1.10 -18.61 2.16
C ALA A 431 1.99 -17.51 1.56
N MET A 432 2.15 -16.37 2.23
CA MET A 432 3.02 -15.28 1.77
C MET A 432 4.50 -15.70 1.76
N ALA A 433 4.97 -16.43 2.77
CA ALA A 433 6.32 -16.98 2.81
C ALA A 433 6.57 -18.00 1.67
N ALA A 434 5.58 -18.83 1.33
CA ALA A 434 5.64 -19.72 0.19
C ALA A 434 5.66 -18.95 -1.15
N LEU A 435 4.81 -17.93 -1.32
CA LEU A 435 4.81 -17.06 -2.51
C LEU A 435 6.14 -16.33 -2.70
N ALA A 436 6.77 -15.85 -1.63
CA ALA A 436 8.08 -15.20 -1.66
C ALA A 436 9.20 -16.17 -2.07
N LYS A 437 9.11 -17.44 -1.67
CA LYS A 437 9.97 -18.54 -2.14
C LYS A 437 9.62 -19.03 -3.57
N GLY A 438 8.51 -18.56 -4.14
CA GLY A 438 7.99 -19.01 -5.44
C GLY A 438 7.23 -20.34 -5.41
N ASP A 439 6.97 -20.91 -4.23
CA ASP A 439 6.13 -22.10 -4.07
C ASP A 439 4.64 -21.72 -4.08
N THR A 440 4.05 -21.82 -5.27
CA THR A 440 2.64 -21.53 -5.52
C THR A 440 1.71 -22.67 -5.08
N GLU A 441 2.21 -23.89 -4.89
CA GLU A 441 1.38 -25.04 -4.49
C GLU A 441 1.15 -25.01 -2.98
N THR A 442 2.22 -24.88 -2.19
CA THR A 442 2.11 -24.67 -0.74
C THR A 442 1.34 -23.39 -0.42
N ALA A 443 1.57 -22.29 -1.14
CA ALA A 443 0.80 -21.06 -0.95
C ALA A 443 -0.72 -21.28 -1.16
N LEU A 444 -1.11 -21.96 -2.23
CA LEU A 444 -2.51 -22.27 -2.52
C LEU A 444 -3.12 -23.24 -1.49
N ARG A 445 -2.33 -24.21 -1.00
CA ARG A 445 -2.72 -25.13 0.08
C ARG A 445 -3.09 -24.39 1.37
N HIS A 446 -2.27 -23.43 1.81
CA HIS A 446 -2.57 -22.64 3.01
C HIS A 446 -3.74 -21.67 2.77
N ALA A 447 -3.82 -21.02 1.59
CA ALA A 447 -4.94 -20.13 1.24
C ALA A 447 -6.31 -20.84 1.19
N ARG A 448 -6.38 -22.05 0.61
CA ARG A 448 -7.61 -22.88 0.58
C ARG A 448 -8.09 -23.33 1.97
N ALA A 449 -7.23 -23.25 2.98
CA ALA A 449 -7.56 -23.61 4.36
C ALA A 449 -7.89 -22.39 5.26
N ILE A 450 -7.93 -21.17 4.70
CA ILE A 450 -8.41 -19.98 5.43
C ILE A 450 -9.95 -20.05 5.58
N GLY A 451 -10.45 -19.91 6.80
CA GLY A 451 -11.89 -20.01 7.10
C GLY A 451 -12.69 -18.75 6.77
N ASN A 452 -12.08 -17.57 6.78
CA ASN A 452 -12.71 -16.31 6.36
C ASN A 452 -12.72 -16.23 4.81
N PRO A 453 -13.89 -16.23 4.14
CA PRO A 453 -13.94 -16.26 2.67
C PRO A 453 -13.39 -15.00 1.99
N GLN A 454 -13.42 -13.83 2.66
CA GLN A 454 -12.84 -12.60 2.11
C GLN A 454 -11.31 -12.68 2.11
N GLN A 455 -10.69 -13.08 3.23
CA GLN A 455 -9.23 -13.24 3.29
C GLN A 455 -8.73 -14.41 2.43
N GLN A 456 -9.55 -15.46 2.28
CA GLN A 456 -9.30 -16.53 1.31
C GLN A 456 -9.24 -16.00 -0.13
N VAL A 457 -10.20 -15.16 -0.54
CA VAL A 457 -10.18 -14.53 -1.87
C VAL A 457 -9.00 -13.57 -2.03
N ASN A 458 -8.70 -12.75 -1.02
CA ASN A 458 -7.53 -11.86 -1.04
C ASN A 458 -6.22 -12.66 -1.25
N MET A 459 -6.06 -13.79 -0.56
CA MET A 459 -4.93 -14.70 -0.77
C MET A 459 -4.96 -15.43 -2.12
N PHE A 460 -6.13 -15.81 -2.64
CA PHE A 460 -6.26 -16.36 -3.99
C PHE A 460 -5.81 -15.35 -5.05
N ILE A 461 -6.13 -14.07 -4.89
CA ILE A 461 -5.66 -12.98 -5.78
C ILE A 461 -4.12 -12.87 -5.74
N ALA A 462 -3.49 -12.98 -4.57
CA ALA A 462 -2.03 -12.98 -4.44
C ALA A 462 -1.38 -14.20 -5.13
N VAL A 463 -1.94 -15.40 -4.92
CA VAL A 463 -1.48 -16.64 -5.57
C VAL A 463 -1.70 -16.60 -7.10
N LEU A 464 -2.85 -16.11 -7.56
CA LEU A 464 -3.20 -15.97 -8.97
C LEU A 464 -2.24 -15.00 -9.67
N ASN A 465 -1.93 -13.86 -9.05
CA ASN A 465 -0.92 -12.95 -9.60
C ASN A 465 0.47 -13.60 -9.71
N LYS A 466 0.84 -14.49 -8.78
CA LYS A 466 2.09 -15.27 -8.86
C LYS A 466 2.08 -16.31 -9.98
N PHE A 467 0.95 -16.95 -10.27
CA PHE A 467 0.82 -17.78 -11.48
C PHE A 467 0.97 -16.94 -12.77
N LEU A 468 0.42 -15.73 -12.81
CA LEU A 468 0.57 -14.82 -13.95
C LEU A 468 1.98 -14.26 -14.12
N GLU A 469 2.74 -14.04 -13.04
CA GLU A 469 4.19 -13.78 -13.12
C GLU A 469 4.94 -14.95 -13.77
N LYS A 470 4.63 -16.18 -13.36
CA LYS A 470 5.16 -17.43 -13.95
C LYS A 470 4.65 -17.72 -15.37
N LYS A 471 3.65 -16.97 -15.86
CA LYS A 471 2.91 -17.20 -17.11
C LYS A 471 2.10 -18.51 -17.15
N ASP A 472 1.77 -19.07 -15.99
CA ASP A 472 0.88 -20.24 -15.88
C ASP A 472 -0.59 -19.79 -15.92
N THR A 473 -1.10 -19.58 -17.14
CA THR A 473 -2.49 -19.16 -17.35
C THR A 473 -3.50 -20.27 -17.07
N ILE A 474 -3.09 -21.54 -17.05
CA ILE A 474 -3.98 -22.69 -16.78
C ILE A 474 -4.26 -22.77 -15.27
N ALA A 475 -3.24 -22.66 -14.43
CA ALA A 475 -3.42 -22.57 -12.98
C ALA A 475 -4.13 -21.27 -12.59
N ALA A 476 -3.78 -20.13 -13.21
CA ALA A 476 -4.45 -18.86 -12.96
C ALA A 476 -5.95 -18.89 -13.32
N GLY A 477 -6.32 -19.44 -14.48
CA GLY A 477 -7.72 -19.59 -14.89
C GLY A 477 -8.51 -20.58 -14.01
N THR A 478 -7.87 -21.65 -13.55
CA THR A 478 -8.49 -22.60 -12.61
C THR A 478 -8.78 -21.93 -11.26
N LEU A 479 -7.82 -21.14 -10.75
CA LEU A 479 -7.97 -20.41 -9.48
C LEU A 479 -8.94 -19.23 -9.58
N LEU A 480 -9.04 -18.58 -10.76
CA LEU A 480 -10.02 -17.54 -11.04
C LEU A 480 -11.45 -18.02 -10.78
N ILE A 481 -11.81 -19.17 -11.37
CA ILE A 481 -13.14 -19.78 -11.23
C ILE A 481 -13.44 -20.14 -9.76
N GLU A 482 -12.42 -20.52 -8.98
CA GLU A 482 -12.56 -20.80 -7.55
C GLU A 482 -12.81 -19.52 -6.73
N ALA A 483 -12.08 -18.43 -7.02
CA ALA A 483 -12.25 -17.13 -6.39
C ALA A 483 -13.61 -16.49 -6.71
N GLU A 484 -14.04 -16.54 -7.98
CA GLU A 484 -15.37 -16.06 -8.40
C GLU A 484 -16.49 -16.82 -7.66
N LYS A 485 -16.36 -18.14 -7.53
CA LYS A 485 -17.34 -19.00 -6.83
C LYS A 485 -17.42 -18.73 -5.31
N LEU A 486 -16.40 -18.11 -4.72
CA LEU A 486 -16.46 -17.59 -3.35
C LEU A 486 -17.11 -16.21 -3.31
N LEU A 487 -16.69 -15.28 -4.17
CA LEU A 487 -17.24 -13.92 -4.27
C LEU A 487 -18.75 -13.91 -4.53
N LEU A 488 -19.26 -14.83 -5.36
CA LEU A 488 -20.70 -15.01 -5.60
C LEU A 488 -21.52 -15.32 -4.34
N LYS A 489 -20.90 -15.80 -3.26
CA LYS A 489 -21.57 -16.10 -1.98
C LYS A 489 -21.47 -14.97 -0.95
N LEU A 490 -20.55 -14.02 -1.14
CA LEU A 490 -20.37 -12.89 -0.24
C LEU A 490 -21.44 -11.83 -0.47
N GLU A 491 -21.81 -11.12 0.60
CA GLU A 491 -22.71 -9.96 0.53
C GLU A 491 -22.06 -8.81 -0.28
N ASN A 492 -22.86 -7.88 -0.82
CA ASN A 492 -22.38 -6.76 -1.63
C ASN A 492 -21.78 -5.64 -0.74
N THR A 493 -20.65 -5.95 -0.12
CA THR A 493 -19.86 -5.03 0.73
C THR A 493 -18.72 -4.36 -0.06
N GLY A 494 -18.04 -3.41 0.57
CA GLY A 494 -16.88 -2.75 -0.03
C GLY A 494 -15.67 -3.66 -0.22
N GLU A 495 -15.50 -4.67 0.62
CA GLU A 495 -14.45 -5.68 0.53
C GLU A 495 -14.69 -6.62 -0.67
N LYS A 496 -15.95 -7.01 -0.92
CA LYS A 496 -16.33 -7.76 -2.14
C LYS A 496 -16.11 -6.94 -3.40
N ALA A 497 -16.53 -5.67 -3.41
CA ALA A 497 -16.30 -4.75 -4.52
C ALA A 497 -14.80 -4.56 -4.82
N SER A 498 -14.00 -4.31 -3.77
CA SER A 498 -12.54 -4.22 -3.81
C SER A 498 -11.90 -5.47 -4.44
N ALA A 499 -12.26 -6.66 -3.95
CA ALA A 499 -11.76 -7.93 -4.47
C ALA A 499 -12.15 -8.17 -5.93
N LEU A 500 -13.40 -7.87 -6.33
CA LEU A 500 -13.85 -7.99 -7.73
C LEU A 500 -13.06 -7.05 -8.66
N VAL A 501 -12.77 -5.81 -8.24
CA VAL A 501 -11.96 -4.85 -9.02
C VAL A 501 -10.52 -5.37 -9.27
N VAL A 502 -9.88 -6.00 -8.28
CA VAL A 502 -8.53 -6.56 -8.46
C VAL A 502 -8.56 -7.90 -9.22
N LEU A 503 -9.58 -8.71 -9.02
CA LEU A 503 -9.76 -9.97 -9.73
C LEU A 503 -10.03 -9.73 -11.23
N ALA A 504 -10.83 -8.72 -11.58
CA ALA A 504 -11.07 -8.29 -12.95
C ALA A 504 -9.77 -7.87 -13.66
N ALA A 505 -8.94 -7.03 -13.02
CA ALA A 505 -7.64 -6.64 -13.55
C ALA A 505 -6.72 -7.86 -13.76
N SER A 506 -6.72 -8.79 -12.81
CA SER A 506 -5.90 -9.99 -12.87
C SER A 506 -6.36 -10.96 -13.97
N ALA A 507 -7.67 -11.14 -14.15
CA ALA A 507 -8.27 -11.92 -15.23
C ALA A 507 -7.94 -11.34 -16.62
N ALA A 508 -8.10 -10.01 -16.78
CA ALA A 508 -7.88 -9.31 -18.05
C ALA A 508 -6.47 -9.48 -18.64
N ARG A 509 -5.47 -9.86 -17.81
CA ARG A 509 -4.10 -10.17 -18.23
C ARG A 509 -3.97 -11.46 -19.07
N PHE A 510 -4.98 -12.32 -19.10
CA PHE A 510 -4.97 -13.58 -19.87
C PHE A 510 -6.31 -13.91 -20.55
N ASP A 511 -7.43 -13.47 -20.00
CA ASP A 511 -8.76 -13.51 -20.62
C ASP A 511 -9.42 -12.14 -20.46
N SER A 512 -9.40 -11.35 -21.54
CA SER A 512 -9.98 -10.01 -21.56
C SER A 512 -11.50 -10.02 -21.44
N ILE A 513 -12.18 -11.02 -22.02
CA ILE A 513 -13.63 -11.16 -21.95
C ILE A 513 -14.03 -11.41 -20.50
N ARG A 514 -13.40 -12.38 -19.84
CA ARG A 514 -13.67 -12.69 -18.43
C ARG A 514 -13.30 -11.52 -17.50
N GLY A 515 -12.26 -10.76 -17.82
CA GLY A 515 -11.92 -9.52 -17.14
C GLY A 515 -13.03 -8.47 -17.17
N PHE A 516 -13.67 -8.27 -18.33
CA PHE A 516 -14.82 -7.35 -18.46
C PHE A 516 -16.09 -7.87 -17.78
N GLU A 517 -16.37 -9.18 -17.84
CA GLU A 517 -17.48 -9.80 -17.10
C GLU A 517 -17.34 -9.59 -15.59
N ILE A 518 -16.18 -9.92 -15.00
CA ILE A 518 -15.93 -9.73 -13.56
C ILE A 518 -15.98 -8.24 -13.19
N MET A 519 -15.48 -7.34 -14.06
CA MET A 519 -15.58 -5.89 -13.82
C MET A 519 -17.04 -5.39 -13.85
N THR A 520 -17.93 -6.05 -14.59
CA THR A 520 -19.36 -5.72 -14.60
C THR A 520 -19.97 -6.03 -13.24
N SER A 521 -19.73 -7.23 -12.70
CA SER A 521 -20.13 -7.57 -11.33
C SER A 521 -19.40 -6.74 -10.25
N ALA A 522 -18.20 -6.22 -10.53
CA ALA A 522 -17.53 -5.26 -9.66
C ALA A 522 -18.33 -3.95 -9.57
N VAL A 523 -18.79 -3.40 -10.70
CA VAL A 523 -19.62 -2.18 -10.73
C VAL A 523 -21.00 -2.41 -10.11
N GLU A 524 -21.61 -3.58 -10.33
CA GLU A 524 -22.83 -3.98 -9.62
C GLU A 524 -22.61 -4.03 -8.09
N ALA A 525 -21.49 -4.60 -7.63
CA ALA A 525 -21.18 -4.64 -6.20
C ALA A 525 -20.95 -3.24 -5.63
N ILE A 526 -20.27 -2.35 -6.38
CA ILE A 526 -20.05 -0.95 -6.01
C ILE A 526 -21.39 -0.21 -5.86
N ASN A 527 -22.29 -0.27 -6.84
CA ASN A 527 -23.56 0.46 -6.80
C ASN A 527 -24.50 -0.03 -5.68
N HIS A 528 -24.49 -1.33 -5.37
CA HIS A 528 -25.27 -1.87 -4.23
C HIS A 528 -24.63 -1.60 -2.86
N SER A 529 -23.35 -1.23 -2.80
CA SER A 529 -22.63 -1.02 -1.55
C SER A 529 -22.88 0.37 -0.95
N LYS A 530 -22.91 0.46 0.39
CA LYS A 530 -23.03 1.73 1.12
C LYS A 530 -21.67 2.40 1.37
N ILE A 531 -20.73 2.28 0.43
CA ILE A 531 -19.42 2.95 0.52
C ILE A 531 -19.63 4.46 0.41
N ALA A 532 -18.95 5.25 1.23
CA ALA A 532 -18.99 6.71 1.11
C ALA A 532 -18.08 7.18 -0.05
N ASP A 533 -18.51 8.19 -0.82
CA ASP A 533 -17.87 8.58 -2.09
C ASP A 533 -16.35 8.85 -2.00
N PHE A 534 -15.86 9.25 -0.82
CA PHE A 534 -14.44 9.53 -0.59
C PHE A 534 -13.54 8.30 -0.50
N GLN A 535 -14.10 7.09 -0.35
CA GLN A 535 -13.40 5.80 -0.20
C GLN A 535 -13.26 5.00 -1.52
N MET A 536 -13.89 5.44 -2.61
CA MET A 536 -14.05 4.61 -3.82
C MET A 536 -12.81 4.56 -4.75
N ASP A 537 -11.79 5.40 -4.56
CA ASP A 537 -10.52 5.33 -5.32
C ASP A 537 -9.42 4.55 -4.57
N GLN A 538 -9.55 4.38 -3.25
CA GLN A 538 -8.62 3.62 -2.40
C GLN A 538 -9.44 2.84 -1.37
N PHE A 539 -9.72 1.56 -1.67
CA PHE A 539 -10.61 0.69 -0.87
C PHE A 539 -9.99 0.19 0.45
N SER A 540 -9.03 0.91 1.04
CA SER A 540 -8.23 0.46 2.20
C SER A 540 -8.27 1.44 3.37
N LYS A 541 -7.72 1.01 4.52
CA LYS A 541 -7.69 1.72 5.80
C LYS A 541 -9.07 1.95 6.45
N SER A 542 -9.84 0.88 6.58
CA SER A 542 -10.77 0.78 7.70
C SER A 542 -9.97 0.72 9.00
N ALA A 543 -10.00 1.79 9.80
CA ALA A 543 -9.41 1.80 11.15
C ALA A 543 -10.12 0.83 12.14
N ASN A 544 -11.23 0.22 11.71
CA ASN A 544 -12.05 -0.69 12.50
C ASN A 544 -11.85 -2.17 12.13
N SER A 545 -10.98 -2.50 11.17
CA SER A 545 -10.59 -3.89 10.97
C SER A 545 -9.63 -4.34 12.08
N GLY A 546 -9.96 -5.41 12.79
CA GLY A 546 -9.18 -5.94 13.91
C GLY A 546 -7.82 -6.54 13.49
N LEU A 547 -7.27 -7.43 14.32
CA LEU A 547 -5.95 -8.03 14.09
C LEU A 547 -5.85 -8.70 12.70
N GLU A 548 -6.91 -9.39 12.25
CA GLU A 548 -7.06 -9.87 10.86
C GLU A 548 -6.70 -8.79 9.81
N GLY A 549 -7.33 -7.62 9.87
CA GLY A 549 -7.21 -6.59 8.85
C GLY A 549 -5.89 -5.82 8.95
N TYR A 550 -5.37 -5.61 10.17
CA TYR A 550 -4.02 -5.11 10.36
C TYR A 550 -2.97 -6.04 9.73
N VAL A 551 -3.11 -7.36 9.89
CA VAL A 551 -2.26 -8.36 9.22
C VAL A 551 -2.46 -8.32 7.70
N ALA A 552 -3.69 -8.21 7.20
CA ALA A 552 -3.96 -8.12 5.76
C ALA A 552 -3.33 -6.87 5.10
N ASP A 553 -3.41 -5.70 5.75
CA ASP A 553 -2.79 -4.45 5.27
C ASP A 553 -1.26 -4.54 5.35
N THR A 554 -0.72 -5.12 6.43
CA THR A 554 0.73 -5.38 6.63
C THR A 554 1.32 -6.36 5.60
N LEU A 555 0.49 -7.26 5.05
CA LEU A 555 0.84 -8.18 3.97
C LEU A 555 0.53 -7.61 2.57
N GLY A 556 -0.03 -6.40 2.46
CA GLY A 556 -0.33 -5.73 1.20
C GLY A 556 -1.53 -6.32 0.43
N LEU A 557 -2.46 -6.98 1.11
CA LEU A 557 -3.56 -7.74 0.50
C LEU A 557 -4.84 -6.91 0.23
N THR A 558 -4.83 -5.62 0.58
CA THR A 558 -6.02 -4.76 0.74
C THR A 558 -6.18 -3.66 -0.32
N SER A 559 -5.18 -3.45 -1.19
CA SER A 559 -5.10 -2.24 -2.04
C SER A 559 -5.77 -2.39 -3.42
N ALA A 560 -7.10 -2.28 -3.49
CA ALA A 560 -7.79 -2.02 -4.76
C ALA A 560 -7.87 -0.51 -5.07
N SER A 561 -7.79 -0.16 -6.36
CA SER A 561 -8.01 1.23 -6.83
C SER A 561 -8.43 1.27 -8.30
N PHE A 562 -9.30 2.22 -8.65
CA PHE A 562 -9.69 2.46 -10.05
C PHE A 562 -8.47 2.87 -10.89
N SER A 563 -7.57 3.67 -10.33
CA SER A 563 -6.34 4.15 -10.95
C SER A 563 -5.32 3.04 -11.30
N GLN A 564 -5.51 1.79 -10.85
CA GLN A 564 -4.74 0.62 -11.25
C GLN A 564 -5.49 -0.33 -12.21
N THR A 565 -6.79 -0.56 -11.99
CA THR A 565 -7.59 -1.52 -12.77
C THR A 565 -8.07 -0.97 -14.11
N PHE A 566 -8.77 0.18 -14.12
CA PHE A 566 -9.36 0.73 -15.35
C PHE A 566 -8.33 1.04 -16.46
N PRO A 567 -7.08 1.47 -16.18
CA PRO A 567 -6.07 1.66 -17.22
C PRO A 567 -5.71 0.37 -17.97
N GLN A 568 -5.77 -0.79 -17.30
CA GLN A 568 -5.46 -2.09 -17.90
C GLN A 568 -6.58 -2.52 -18.85
N LEU A 569 -7.83 -2.48 -18.38
CA LEU A 569 -9.01 -2.75 -19.20
C LEU A 569 -9.09 -1.79 -20.40
N ALA A 570 -8.86 -0.49 -20.19
CA ALA A 570 -8.86 0.52 -21.24
C ALA A 570 -7.71 0.37 -22.27
N SER A 571 -6.68 -0.43 -21.96
CA SER A 571 -5.61 -0.78 -22.92
C SER A 571 -5.95 -2.00 -23.79
N LEU A 572 -7.04 -2.70 -23.47
CA LEU A 572 -7.59 -3.85 -24.21
C LEU A 572 -8.83 -3.46 -25.02
N ASP A 573 -9.76 -2.72 -24.40
CA ASP A 573 -10.92 -2.11 -25.04
C ASP A 573 -11.29 -0.81 -24.28
N PHE A 574 -11.02 0.33 -24.92
CA PHE A 574 -11.28 1.65 -24.35
C PHE A 574 -12.79 1.93 -24.20
N GLU A 575 -13.63 1.46 -25.13
CA GLU A 575 -15.06 1.79 -25.14
C GLU A 575 -15.83 0.96 -24.11
N HIS A 576 -15.54 -0.33 -23.96
CA HIS A 576 -16.10 -1.15 -22.87
C HIS A 576 -15.61 -0.68 -21.50
N ALA A 577 -14.33 -0.35 -21.34
CA ALA A 577 -13.83 0.20 -20.09
C ALA A 577 -14.51 1.55 -19.74
N LEU A 578 -14.70 2.41 -20.75
CA LEU A 578 -15.43 3.68 -20.60
C LEU A 578 -16.92 3.49 -20.29
N MET A 579 -17.55 2.45 -20.84
CA MET A 579 -18.95 2.09 -20.54
C MET A 579 -19.10 1.68 -19.07
N LEU A 580 -18.26 0.77 -18.57
CA LEU A 580 -18.29 0.31 -17.18
C LEU A 580 -17.95 1.43 -16.18
N ALA A 581 -17.03 2.33 -16.55
CA ALA A 581 -16.76 3.52 -15.75
C ALA A 581 -17.96 4.48 -15.66
N LYS A 582 -18.85 4.48 -16.67
CA LYS A 582 -20.08 5.29 -16.73
C LYS A 582 -21.30 4.65 -16.07
N SER A 583 -21.29 3.34 -15.81
CA SER A 583 -22.38 2.64 -15.10
C SER A 583 -22.22 2.63 -13.58
N ILE A 584 -21.18 3.28 -13.03
CA ILE A 584 -21.07 3.57 -11.59
C ILE A 584 -22.08 4.68 -11.25
N GLU A 585 -22.96 4.44 -10.27
CA GLU A 585 -24.07 5.36 -9.94
C GLU A 585 -23.63 6.62 -9.18
N SER A 586 -22.57 6.54 -8.37
CA SER A 586 -21.94 7.74 -7.78
C SER A 586 -21.31 8.58 -8.90
N LYS A 587 -21.75 9.83 -9.04
CA LYS A 587 -21.21 10.80 -10.01
C LYS A 587 -19.70 11.01 -9.80
N GLU A 588 -19.31 11.25 -8.56
CA GLU A 588 -17.93 11.40 -8.12
C GLU A 588 -17.11 10.13 -8.43
N GLY A 589 -17.63 8.94 -8.10
CA GLY A 589 -16.99 7.65 -8.39
C GLY A 589 -16.84 7.34 -9.90
N SER A 590 -17.88 7.62 -10.69
CA SER A 590 -17.86 7.45 -12.15
C SER A 590 -16.83 8.36 -12.82
N VAL A 591 -16.72 9.63 -12.41
CA VAL A 591 -15.68 10.52 -12.95
C VAL A 591 -14.29 9.98 -12.62
N MET A 592 -14.03 9.52 -11.40
CA MET A 592 -12.74 8.92 -11.02
C MET A 592 -12.40 7.68 -11.86
N ALA A 593 -13.37 6.81 -12.10
CA ALA A 593 -13.22 5.66 -13.00
C ALA A 593 -12.93 6.10 -14.45
N GLN A 594 -13.66 7.10 -14.98
CA GLN A 594 -13.46 7.60 -16.34
C GLN A 594 -12.09 8.29 -16.51
N LEU A 595 -11.58 8.98 -15.48
CA LEU A 595 -10.21 9.52 -15.45
C LEU A 595 -9.17 8.39 -15.53
N ALA A 596 -9.39 7.29 -14.83
CA ALA A 596 -8.53 6.11 -14.89
C ALA A 596 -8.59 5.38 -16.26
N VAL A 597 -9.75 5.36 -16.93
CA VAL A 597 -9.87 4.91 -18.33
C VAL A 597 -9.08 5.80 -19.28
N CYS A 598 -9.18 7.13 -19.15
CA CYS A 598 -8.40 8.07 -19.95
C CYS A 598 -6.88 7.88 -19.77
N ARG A 599 -6.44 7.68 -18.51
CA ARG A 599 -5.06 7.36 -18.15
C ARG A 599 -4.55 6.10 -18.87
N GLY A 600 -5.39 5.09 -19.08
CA GLY A 600 -5.07 3.88 -19.85
C GLY A 600 -4.75 4.17 -21.31
N ALA A 601 -5.68 4.78 -22.05
CA ALA A 601 -5.50 5.11 -23.47
C ALA A 601 -4.29 6.02 -23.74
N LEU A 602 -4.05 7.00 -22.87
CA LEU A 602 -2.94 7.94 -23.00
C LEU A 602 -1.58 7.29 -22.72
N ASN A 603 -1.51 6.39 -21.73
CA ASN A 603 -0.30 5.63 -21.43
C ASN A 603 -0.04 4.43 -22.36
N ASN A 604 -0.99 4.08 -23.25
CA ASN A 604 -0.88 2.91 -24.12
C ASN A 604 0.20 3.07 -25.21
N LYS A 605 1.39 2.54 -24.95
CA LYS A 605 2.53 2.53 -25.90
C LYS A 605 2.32 1.58 -27.08
N ASN A 606 1.44 0.58 -26.97
CA ASN A 606 1.18 -0.36 -28.07
C ASN A 606 0.37 0.31 -29.19
N ALA A 607 -0.56 1.20 -28.85
CA ALA A 607 -1.32 1.99 -29.81
C ALA A 607 -0.42 2.92 -30.65
N LEU A 608 0.63 3.51 -30.05
CA LEU A 608 1.63 4.29 -30.77
C LEU A 608 2.38 3.41 -31.79
N MET A 609 2.93 2.27 -31.36
CA MET A 609 3.65 1.30 -32.21
C MET A 609 2.78 0.71 -33.35
N ALA A 610 1.45 0.64 -33.17
CA ALA A 610 0.51 0.27 -34.22
C ALA A 610 0.31 1.42 -35.22
N SER A 611 0.03 2.63 -34.73
CA SER A 611 -0.20 3.81 -35.57
C SER A 611 1.04 4.23 -36.38
N GLU A 612 2.25 4.02 -35.87
CA GLU A 612 3.51 4.24 -36.60
C GLU A 612 3.66 3.25 -37.77
N LYS A 613 3.25 1.99 -37.60
CA LYS A 613 3.25 0.98 -38.68
C LYS A 613 2.17 1.25 -39.73
N GLU A 614 1.01 1.73 -39.32
CA GLU A 614 -0.10 2.04 -40.23
C GLU A 614 0.22 3.28 -41.08
N ASN A 615 0.72 4.36 -40.46
CA ASN A 615 1.21 5.54 -41.18
C ASN A 615 2.42 5.23 -42.10
N ALA A 616 3.22 4.20 -41.78
CA ALA A 616 4.33 3.76 -42.63
C ALA A 616 3.89 2.96 -43.88
N ASN A 617 2.63 2.51 -43.98
CA ASN A 617 2.14 1.78 -45.16
C ASN A 617 0.65 2.05 -45.49
N PRO A 618 0.29 3.26 -45.95
CA PRO A 618 -1.08 3.61 -46.33
C PRO A 618 -1.62 2.87 -47.58
N ALA A 619 -0.82 2.03 -48.24
CA ALA A 619 -1.21 1.30 -49.44
C ALA A 619 -2.00 0.00 -49.17
N ALA A 620 -2.01 -0.51 -47.93
CA ALA A 620 -2.70 -1.75 -47.57
C ALA A 620 -4.23 -1.61 -47.43
N SER A 621 -4.73 -0.39 -47.18
CA SER A 621 -6.10 -0.13 -46.69
C SER A 621 -7.06 0.35 -47.78
N GLN A 622 -7.13 -0.32 -48.93
CA GLN A 622 -8.19 -0.13 -49.92
C GLN A 622 -8.98 -1.42 -50.19
N PRO A 623 -10.32 -1.43 -50.05
CA PRO A 623 -11.14 -2.60 -50.35
C PRO A 623 -11.21 -2.84 -51.86
N SER A 624 -10.64 -3.96 -52.31
CA SER A 624 -10.64 -4.34 -53.72
C SER A 624 -12.06 -4.58 -54.25
N LYS A 625 -12.43 -3.91 -55.36
CA LYS A 625 -13.73 -4.08 -56.00
C LYS A 625 -13.81 -5.44 -56.69
N ALA A 626 -14.86 -6.20 -56.40
CA ALA A 626 -15.09 -7.50 -57.01
C ALA A 626 -15.56 -7.41 -58.47
N GLN A 627 -15.06 -8.31 -59.33
CA GLN A 627 -15.71 -8.70 -60.59
C GLN A 627 -15.49 -10.21 -60.86
N PRO A 628 -16.43 -10.92 -61.52
CA PRO A 628 -16.53 -12.37 -61.32
C PRO A 628 -16.12 -13.27 -62.51
N SER A 629 -15.66 -14.46 -62.14
CA SER A 629 -15.68 -15.73 -62.91
C SER A 629 -14.78 -15.89 -64.15
N LYS A 630 -14.10 -17.04 -64.20
CA LYS A 630 -14.36 -18.10 -65.20
C LYS A 630 -13.70 -19.42 -64.77
N ALA A 631 -14.41 -20.53 -64.95
CA ALA A 631 -13.91 -21.86 -64.63
C ALA A 631 -13.29 -22.55 -65.86
N LYS A 632 -12.36 -23.48 -65.64
CA LYS A 632 -12.09 -24.59 -66.57
C LYS A 632 -11.40 -25.77 -65.88
N THR A 633 -11.91 -26.96 -66.13
CA THR A 633 -11.37 -28.25 -65.68
C THR A 633 -10.54 -28.92 -66.77
N LYS A 634 -9.50 -29.68 -66.39
CA LYS A 634 -9.28 -31.07 -66.85
C LYS A 634 -8.18 -31.79 -66.05
N ALA A 635 -8.17 -33.12 -66.17
CA ALA A 635 -7.26 -34.04 -65.48
C ALA A 635 -6.17 -34.61 -66.42
N GLY A 636 -5.14 -35.26 -65.86
CA GLY A 636 -4.07 -35.93 -66.62
C GLY A 636 -2.99 -36.60 -65.75
N ASP A 637 -3.25 -37.82 -65.30
CA ASP A 637 -2.28 -38.80 -64.74
C ASP A 637 -1.64 -39.64 -65.88
N PRO A 638 -0.74 -40.64 -65.69
CA PRO A 638 0.09 -41.01 -64.51
C PRO A 638 1.55 -41.40 -64.83
N LYS A 639 2.38 -41.74 -63.80
CA LYS A 639 3.16 -43.01 -63.72
C LYS A 639 4.10 -43.18 -62.49
N SER A 640 3.99 -44.34 -61.83
CA SER A 640 5.03 -45.26 -61.25
C SER A 640 6.25 -44.71 -60.45
N THR A 641 6.73 -45.32 -59.36
CA THR A 641 6.76 -46.77 -58.97
C THR A 641 6.55 -47.03 -57.46
N LYS A 642 6.10 -48.26 -57.13
CA LYS A 642 6.19 -48.97 -55.82
C LYS A 642 7.28 -50.08 -55.94
N PRO A 643 7.75 -50.82 -54.90
CA PRO A 643 6.97 -51.62 -53.91
C PRO A 643 7.52 -51.47 -52.45
N ALA A 644 7.16 -52.19 -51.38
CA ALA A 644 6.16 -53.24 -51.05
C ALA A 644 5.65 -52.98 -49.58
N ALA A 645 4.40 -53.26 -49.18
CA ALA A 645 3.91 -54.49 -48.49
C ALA A 645 4.51 -54.72 -47.07
N SER A 646 3.80 -55.17 -46.03
CA SER A 646 2.44 -55.77 -45.85
C SER A 646 1.89 -55.47 -44.42
N GLU A 647 0.64 -55.03 -44.19
CA GLU A 647 -0.60 -55.85 -43.99
C GLU A 647 -0.75 -56.39 -42.54
N SER A 648 -1.59 -55.79 -41.67
CA SER A 648 -3.01 -56.14 -41.32
C SER A 648 -3.15 -57.30 -40.27
N ALA A 649 -4.17 -57.43 -39.40
CA ALA A 649 -5.49 -56.78 -39.26
C ALA A 649 -6.04 -56.77 -37.80
N GLU A 650 -7.21 -56.12 -37.61
CA GLU A 650 -8.19 -56.20 -36.48
C GLU A 650 -9.03 -57.54 -36.50
N PRO A 651 -10.08 -57.85 -35.67
CA PRO A 651 -10.93 -56.98 -34.80
C PRO A 651 -11.48 -57.51 -33.42
N ALA A 652 -12.12 -56.59 -32.67
CA ALA A 652 -13.31 -56.64 -31.76
C ALA A 652 -13.81 -57.92 -31.01
N GLY A 653 -14.40 -57.77 -29.79
CA GLY A 653 -15.25 -58.83 -29.19
C GLY A 653 -15.78 -58.82 -27.72
N ASP A 654 -16.49 -57.78 -27.23
CA ASP A 654 -17.71 -57.85 -26.34
C ASP A 654 -17.73 -58.49 -24.89
N LYS A 655 -18.68 -58.02 -24.04
CA LYS A 655 -19.25 -58.49 -22.72
C LYS A 655 -18.38 -59.26 -21.69
N THR A 656 -18.34 -58.86 -20.40
CA THR A 656 -19.43 -59.12 -19.40
C THR A 656 -19.26 -58.35 -18.06
N LYS A 657 -20.24 -58.48 -17.14
CA LYS A 657 -20.37 -57.87 -15.77
C LYS A 657 -21.18 -58.86 -14.88
N PRO A 658 -21.44 -58.65 -13.58
CA PRO A 658 -20.63 -58.18 -12.42
C PRO A 658 -20.59 -59.23 -11.27
N THR A 659 -20.01 -58.92 -10.08
CA THR A 659 -20.52 -59.45 -8.78
C THR A 659 -20.09 -58.62 -7.55
N LYS A 660 -20.71 -58.84 -6.39
CA LYS A 660 -20.47 -58.16 -5.09
C LYS A 660 -20.08 -59.16 -3.98
N LYS A 661 -19.23 -58.74 -3.02
CA LYS A 661 -19.26 -58.94 -1.54
C LYS A 661 -17.84 -58.79 -0.95
N ALA A 662 -17.60 -58.65 0.36
CA ALA A 662 -18.26 -57.91 1.46
C ALA A 662 -17.43 -58.15 2.76
N ALA A 663 -17.46 -57.20 3.69
CA ALA A 663 -16.69 -57.08 4.95
C ALA A 663 -16.50 -58.33 5.85
N SER A 664 -15.43 -58.30 6.67
CA SER A 664 -15.43 -58.77 8.07
C SER A 664 -14.24 -58.18 8.87
N ASP A 665 -14.39 -58.08 10.19
CA ASP A 665 -13.48 -57.39 11.14
C ASP A 665 -12.19 -58.16 11.50
N LYS A 666 -11.19 -57.44 12.05
CA LYS A 666 -10.79 -57.60 13.47
C LYS A 666 -9.70 -56.63 13.97
N GLN A 667 -9.92 -56.09 15.16
CA GLN A 667 -8.93 -55.62 16.14
C GLN A 667 -8.79 -56.70 17.25
N PRO A 668 -7.78 -56.70 18.17
CA PRO A 668 -7.42 -55.58 19.05
C PRO A 668 -5.89 -55.36 19.28
N THR A 669 -5.56 -54.60 20.32
CA THR A 669 -4.25 -54.03 20.74
C THR A 669 -3.56 -54.86 21.86
N PRO A 670 -2.56 -54.30 22.61
CA PRO A 670 -1.16 -54.01 22.31
C PRO A 670 -0.21 -55.00 23.07
N PRO A 671 1.08 -54.70 23.41
CA PRO A 671 1.36 -53.95 24.66
C PRO A 671 2.75 -53.24 24.82
N THR A 672 2.90 -52.57 25.99
CA THR A 672 4.17 -52.32 26.76
C THR A 672 5.07 -51.13 26.38
N ALA A 673 5.64 -50.51 27.42
CA ALA A 673 6.54 -49.34 27.41
C ALA A 673 7.92 -49.68 28.04
N LEU A 674 8.58 -48.68 28.64
CA LEU A 674 9.98 -48.61 29.11
C LEU A 674 10.97 -48.16 28.01
N ARG A 675 11.88 -47.22 28.27
CA ARG A 675 12.30 -46.62 29.55
C ARG A 675 12.24 -45.10 29.55
#